data_AF-K0SCH4-F1
#
_entry.id   AF-K0SCH4-F1
#
_cell.length_a   1.000
_cell.length_b   1.000
_cell.length_c   1.000
_cell.angle_alpha   90.00
_cell.angle_beta   90.00
_cell.angle_gamma   90.00
#
_symmetry.space_group_name_H-M   'P 1'
#
loop_
_entity.id
_entity.type
_entity.pdbx_description
1 polymer ?
#
loop_
_entity_poly.entity_id
_entity_poly.type
_entity_poly.pdbx_seq_one_letter_code
_entity_poly.pdbx_strand_id
1 'polypeptide(L)'
;MPQQSRDNRRKRRKVDAFARMKESARLCWAKPDFSAESLLEIVVGNGALAAEGTVILHSVSSRLNAFLTSNEEKFFEGYLKSDFPEGRVLNYIATERGLSRKKLYLAFLKRWSLSMQGGKETCVRVSWARPSLDVCQDDLAALAIIARIGTSSVLMKWNEAWRYKTRLTDGGEPMVKIDEDFALKEGTLSLPENDDVNEALYKMLHEDWRSNSKEMESALISAYKVNLHVVDTSILQAVTLMDEVPFAELYTFYGDHPPDFDCVGAGFELPQLLGLPPVWSPKYRHFSDKDLRRIRYLNYSEGDGLENVENLIVCAEFGFDLDREEENLVLSQDPGLTLTFGGEFSSINHPPHVANFLRALMSEKCAQGEVLLPPPSTQATDTQEQPHWLQSRTIVDAIVQYSPFEDQAGKLRLVSQSFLHSSLRQLKRKIEDIRVIGSNDDVSFKATVRQGWSEEQLLSKEDVIEDTLRLALCRCMRRCGGKSKCPTANEPITFSGYKVKKGTVDLEEARRRLADGGRLRLTKMDPDERIDDNYVPSNVMSCSFEQKEMNLFQLCDIIEKIVTEYNDHDRLWVGPVMAGYYVRRAYHVSNNMTSKQFLRSIFLVLGKTLAATAMTETGKVSIGKAKSNISDSHGSQFSRKKLVYRFSAEQLGKLEFSLDQHSSYNMNWY
;
A
#
# COMPACT_ATOMS: atom_id res chain seq x y z
N MET A 1 24.19 18.33 -33.97
CA MET A 1 25.32 18.28 -33.02
C MET A 1 26.13 19.60 -32.83
N PRO A 2 25.53 20.81 -32.70
CA PRO A 2 26.29 22.02 -32.30
C PRO A 2 26.17 22.41 -30.80
N GLN A 3 25.23 21.86 -30.03
CA GLN A 3 25.00 22.25 -28.62
C GLN A 3 26.10 21.81 -27.65
N GLN A 4 26.63 20.59 -27.77
CA GLN A 4 27.72 20.09 -26.90
C GLN A 4 29.03 20.92 -27.00
N SER A 5 29.29 21.51 -28.17
CA SER A 5 30.45 22.38 -28.40
C SER A 5 30.33 23.74 -27.68
N ARG A 6 29.09 24.29 -27.63
CA ARG A 6 28.81 25.55 -26.92
C ARG A 6 28.89 25.37 -25.40
N ASP A 7 28.36 24.26 -24.87
CA ASP A 7 28.43 23.98 -23.42
C ASP A 7 29.86 23.72 -22.93
N ASN A 8 30.68 23.02 -23.71
CA ASN A 8 32.08 22.81 -23.35
C ASN A 8 32.91 24.10 -23.40
N ARG A 9 32.61 25.02 -24.33
CA ARG A 9 33.22 26.37 -24.34
C ARG A 9 32.74 27.24 -23.18
N ARG A 10 31.47 27.16 -22.80
CA ARG A 10 30.90 27.90 -21.66
C ARG A 10 31.47 27.39 -20.32
N LYS A 11 31.63 26.06 -20.17
CA LYS A 11 32.30 25.43 -19.03
C LYS A 11 33.78 25.83 -18.93
N ARG A 12 34.54 25.79 -20.03
CA ARG A 12 35.96 26.24 -20.03
C ARG A 12 36.12 27.71 -19.66
N ARG A 13 35.27 28.61 -20.18
CA ARG A 13 35.29 30.04 -19.84
C ARG A 13 34.99 30.30 -18.36
N LYS A 14 34.06 29.55 -17.75
CA LYS A 14 33.75 29.64 -16.31
C LYS A 14 34.93 29.19 -15.45
N VAL A 15 35.62 28.10 -15.82
CA VAL A 15 36.79 27.59 -15.08
C VAL A 15 37.96 28.58 -15.12
N ASP A 16 38.24 29.22 -16.27
CA ASP A 16 39.29 30.23 -16.38
C ASP A 16 38.96 31.55 -15.68
N ALA A 17 37.69 31.95 -15.63
CA ALA A 17 37.26 33.11 -14.85
C ALA A 17 37.40 32.84 -13.34
N PHE A 18 37.04 31.64 -12.90
CA PHE A 18 37.14 31.19 -11.51
C PHE A 18 38.60 31.11 -11.01
N ALA A 19 39.51 30.54 -11.81
CA ALA A 19 40.93 30.49 -11.48
C ALA A 19 41.54 31.91 -11.37
N ARG A 20 41.16 32.82 -12.28
CA ARG A 20 41.59 34.23 -12.24
C ARG A 20 41.01 34.99 -11.05
N MET A 21 39.78 34.72 -10.64
CA MET A 21 39.17 35.33 -9.45
C MET A 21 39.84 34.86 -8.16
N LYS A 22 40.16 33.55 -8.06
CA LYS A 22 40.89 32.98 -6.92
C LYS A 22 42.31 33.54 -6.82
N GLU A 23 43.00 33.69 -7.94
CA GLU A 23 44.36 34.25 -7.97
C GLU A 23 44.35 35.76 -7.72
N SER A 24 43.37 36.51 -8.24
CA SER A 24 43.22 37.95 -7.98
C SER A 24 42.88 38.22 -6.52
N ALA A 25 42.00 37.41 -5.90
CA ALA A 25 41.73 37.49 -4.47
C ALA A 25 42.99 37.19 -3.64
N ARG A 26 43.76 36.16 -4.01
CA ARG A 26 45.03 35.81 -3.37
C ARG A 26 46.07 36.94 -3.48
N LEU A 27 46.20 37.57 -4.65
CA LEU A 27 47.15 38.66 -4.92
C LEU A 27 46.76 39.97 -4.24
N CYS A 28 45.46 40.28 -4.12
CA CYS A 28 44.99 41.48 -3.43
C CYS A 28 45.23 41.41 -1.91
N TRP A 29 45.29 40.20 -1.33
CA TRP A 29 45.49 40.00 0.11
C TRP A 29 46.94 40.07 0.60
N ALA A 30 47.91 40.14 -0.32
CA ALA A 30 49.31 40.42 0.03
C ALA A 30 49.54 41.90 0.38
N LYS A 31 48.54 42.77 0.21
CA LYS A 31 48.62 44.20 0.54
C LYS A 31 47.88 44.51 1.85
N PRO A 32 48.53 45.18 2.83
CA PRO A 32 47.92 45.49 4.13
C PRO A 32 46.70 46.42 4.08
N ASP A 33 46.57 47.23 3.02
CA ASP A 33 45.63 48.36 2.96
C ASP A 33 44.39 48.09 2.08
N PHE A 34 44.11 46.84 1.73
CA PHE A 34 42.98 46.51 0.85
C PHE A 34 41.65 46.46 1.64
N SER A 35 40.76 47.44 1.43
CA SER A 35 39.45 47.49 2.08
C SER A 35 38.48 46.48 1.46
N ALA A 36 37.50 46.01 2.25
CA ALA A 36 36.43 45.15 1.75
C ALA A 36 35.61 45.82 0.62
N GLU A 37 35.57 47.15 0.61
CA GLU A 37 34.91 47.99 -0.40
C GLU A 37 35.63 47.95 -1.75
N SER A 38 36.98 47.95 -1.77
CA SER A 38 37.76 47.81 -3.01
C SER A 38 37.60 46.42 -3.66
N LEU A 39 37.34 45.39 -2.85
CA LEU A 39 37.06 44.04 -3.35
C LEU A 39 35.66 43.97 -3.98
N LEU A 40 34.70 44.70 -3.41
CA LEU A 40 33.37 44.89 -4.00
C LEU A 40 33.43 45.67 -5.32
N GLU A 41 34.21 46.74 -5.45
CA GLU A 41 34.34 47.46 -6.73
C GLU A 41 34.93 46.58 -7.84
N ILE A 42 35.87 45.69 -7.51
CA ILE A 42 36.46 44.76 -8.49
C ILE A 42 35.50 43.61 -8.86
N VAL A 43 34.71 43.15 -7.90
CA VAL A 43 33.74 42.04 -8.07
C VAL A 43 32.44 42.52 -8.72
N VAL A 44 31.98 43.72 -8.39
CA VAL A 44 30.78 44.36 -8.97
C VAL A 44 31.12 45.00 -10.31
N GLY A 45 32.31 45.58 -10.47
CA GLY A 45 32.77 46.23 -11.70
C GLY A 45 33.10 45.29 -12.86
N ASN A 46 33.25 43.97 -12.61
CA ASN A 46 33.55 42.97 -13.65
C ASN A 46 32.36 42.04 -14.01
N GLY A 47 31.16 42.35 -13.54
CA GLY A 47 29.97 41.52 -13.74
C GLY A 47 29.69 40.63 -12.53
N ALA A 48 28.49 40.79 -11.99
CA ALA A 48 27.97 40.24 -10.75
C ALA A 48 28.60 38.91 -10.29
N LEU A 49 29.05 38.87 -9.03
CA LEU A 49 29.39 37.63 -8.35
C LEU A 49 28.18 36.70 -8.37
N ALA A 50 28.24 35.60 -9.13
CA ALA A 50 27.18 34.61 -9.14
C ALA A 50 27.01 34.01 -7.73
N ALA A 51 25.77 33.64 -7.35
CA ALA A 51 25.48 33.11 -6.01
C ALA A 51 26.37 31.91 -5.60
N GLU A 52 26.74 31.06 -6.57
CA GLU A 52 27.67 29.95 -6.38
C GLU A 52 29.07 30.42 -5.93
N GLY A 53 29.55 31.54 -6.50
CA GLY A 53 30.79 32.20 -6.08
C GLY A 53 30.70 32.73 -4.65
N THR A 54 29.57 33.32 -4.27
CA THR A 54 29.34 33.86 -2.92
C THR A 54 29.35 32.76 -1.85
N VAL A 55 28.74 31.60 -2.14
CA VAL A 55 28.75 30.44 -1.24
C VAL A 55 30.16 29.89 -1.03
N ILE A 56 30.98 29.82 -2.08
CA ILE A 56 32.36 29.33 -2.01
C ILE A 56 33.26 30.31 -1.26
N LEU A 57 33.07 31.62 -1.43
CA LEU A 57 33.88 32.65 -0.80
C LEU A 57 33.77 32.68 0.74
N HIS A 58 32.70 32.15 1.34
CA HIS A 58 32.62 31.96 2.80
C HIS A 58 33.76 31.11 3.37
N SER A 59 34.37 30.23 2.56
CA SER A 59 35.45 29.33 2.97
C SER A 59 36.86 29.92 2.86
N VAL A 60 37.01 31.12 2.29
CA VAL A 60 38.32 31.65 1.87
C VAL A 60 39.03 32.44 2.97
N SER A 61 38.31 33.21 3.80
CA SER A 61 38.89 33.88 4.97
C SER A 61 37.82 34.28 6.00
N SER A 62 38.21 34.44 7.26
CA SER A 62 37.30 34.85 8.34
C SER A 62 36.74 36.26 8.15
N ARG A 63 37.54 37.19 7.62
CA ARG A 63 37.10 38.57 7.30
C ARG A 63 36.08 38.60 6.17
N LEU A 64 36.31 37.84 5.10
CA LEU A 64 35.37 37.74 3.99
C LEU A 64 34.09 37.03 4.42
N ASN A 65 34.21 35.99 5.24
CA ASN A 65 33.07 35.32 5.84
C ASN A 65 32.23 36.30 6.68
N ALA A 66 32.85 37.09 7.56
CA ALA A 66 32.14 38.08 8.37
C ALA A 66 31.44 39.15 7.51
N PHE A 67 32.10 39.63 6.47
CA PHE A 67 31.52 40.60 5.54
C PHE A 67 30.34 40.02 4.74
N LEU A 68 30.51 38.82 4.16
CA LEU A 68 29.47 38.13 3.40
C LEU A 68 28.28 37.79 4.29
N THR A 69 28.52 37.34 5.52
CA THR A 69 27.46 37.08 6.51
C THR A 69 26.69 38.36 6.86
N SER A 70 27.38 39.50 6.98
CA SER A 70 26.75 40.80 7.30
C SER A 70 25.91 41.38 6.16
N ASN A 71 26.14 40.94 4.92
CA ASN A 71 25.45 41.42 3.72
C ASN A 71 24.64 40.32 3.01
N GLU A 72 24.54 39.14 3.62
CA GLU A 72 24.02 37.92 3.02
C GLU A 72 22.58 38.11 2.53
N GLU A 73 21.73 38.71 3.36
CA GLU A 73 20.33 38.95 3.04
C GLU A 73 20.16 39.87 1.81
N LYS A 74 20.99 40.93 1.69
CA LYS A 74 20.93 41.84 0.53
C LYS A 74 21.39 41.16 -0.75
N PHE A 75 22.45 40.35 -0.68
CA PHE A 75 22.92 39.61 -1.86
C PHE A 75 21.90 38.58 -2.33
N PHE A 76 21.35 37.78 -1.41
CA PHE A 76 20.38 36.75 -1.76
C PHE A 76 19.01 37.30 -2.12
N GLU A 77 18.64 38.50 -1.69
CA GLU A 77 17.50 39.24 -2.27
C GLU A 77 17.72 39.51 -3.76
N GLY A 78 18.89 40.06 -4.12
CA GLY A 78 19.28 40.30 -5.51
C GLY A 78 19.28 39.00 -6.33
N TYR A 79 19.91 37.94 -5.80
CA TYR A 79 19.99 36.64 -6.48
C TYR A 79 18.64 35.97 -6.66
N LEU A 80 17.74 36.02 -5.67
CA LEU A 80 16.39 35.48 -5.83
C LEU A 80 15.68 36.18 -7.00
N LYS A 81 15.72 37.52 -7.03
CA LYS A 81 15.07 38.33 -8.06
C LYS A 81 15.70 38.19 -9.45
N SER A 82 17.01 37.95 -9.55
CA SER A 82 17.71 37.84 -10.83
C SER A 82 17.76 36.43 -11.41
N ASP A 83 17.89 35.41 -10.56
CA ASP A 83 18.21 34.06 -11.01
C ASP A 83 16.94 33.22 -11.25
N PHE A 84 15.81 33.61 -10.66
CA PHE A 84 14.54 32.91 -10.78
C PHE A 84 13.42 33.85 -11.27
N PRO A 85 12.61 33.44 -12.28
CA PRO A 85 11.38 34.15 -12.63
C PRO A 85 10.42 34.31 -11.44
N GLU A 86 10.40 33.33 -10.54
CA GLU A 86 9.61 33.33 -9.30
C GLU A 86 10.23 34.19 -8.19
N GLY A 87 11.35 34.87 -8.46
CA GLY A 87 12.18 35.57 -7.49
C GLY A 87 11.45 36.61 -6.66
N ARG A 88 10.46 37.31 -7.24
CA ARG A 88 9.61 38.26 -6.51
C ARG A 88 8.76 37.57 -5.46
N VAL A 89 8.07 36.49 -5.85
CA VAL A 89 7.25 35.67 -4.96
C VAL A 89 8.10 35.06 -3.85
N LEU A 90 9.27 34.52 -4.18
CA LEU A 90 10.20 33.95 -3.20
C LEU A 90 10.69 35.00 -2.19
N ASN A 91 10.99 36.21 -2.65
CA ASN A 91 11.38 37.31 -1.76
C ASN A 91 10.23 37.77 -0.85
N TYR A 92 9.01 37.80 -1.38
CA TYR A 92 7.80 38.07 -0.58
C TYR A 92 7.62 37.02 0.52
N ILE A 93 7.66 35.73 0.17
CA ILE A 93 7.56 34.62 1.14
C ILE A 93 8.65 34.73 2.21
N ALA A 94 9.89 35.02 1.81
CA ALA A 94 10.99 35.18 2.77
C ALA A 94 10.75 36.33 3.76
N THR A 95 10.18 37.44 3.27
CA THR A 95 9.90 38.63 4.09
C THR A 95 8.74 38.37 5.05
N GLU A 96 7.60 37.91 4.54
CA GLU A 96 6.37 37.70 5.33
C GLU A 96 6.55 36.59 6.38
N ARG A 97 7.31 35.54 6.07
CA ARG A 97 7.53 34.40 6.97
C ARG A 97 8.85 34.47 7.75
N GLY A 98 9.60 35.56 7.63
CA GLY A 98 10.88 35.75 8.34
C GLY A 98 11.93 34.68 8.03
N LEU A 99 11.99 34.20 6.78
CA LEU A 99 12.90 33.13 6.36
C LEU A 99 14.22 33.71 5.85
N SER A 100 15.29 32.94 6.02
CA SER A 100 16.58 33.28 5.41
C SER A 100 16.51 33.16 3.89
N ARG A 101 16.75 34.26 3.17
CA ARG A 101 16.75 34.31 1.70
C ARG A 101 17.75 33.35 1.10
N LYS A 102 18.91 33.18 1.73
CA LYS A 102 19.92 32.20 1.30
C LYS A 102 19.39 30.77 1.35
N LYS A 103 18.75 30.37 2.45
CA LYS A 103 18.23 29.01 2.58
C LYS A 103 17.10 28.78 1.57
N LEU A 104 16.23 29.76 1.37
CA LEU A 104 15.17 29.69 0.37
C LEU A 104 15.73 29.61 -1.06
N TYR A 105 16.75 30.42 -1.39
CA TYR A 105 17.47 30.35 -2.65
C TYR A 105 18.05 28.95 -2.89
N LEU A 106 18.73 28.37 -1.89
CA LEU A 106 19.29 27.03 -1.98
C LEU A 106 18.23 25.94 -2.10
N ALA A 107 17.09 26.08 -1.41
CA ALA A 107 15.96 25.17 -1.50
C ALA A 107 15.38 25.17 -2.91
N PHE A 108 15.14 26.36 -3.48
CA PHE A 108 14.56 26.53 -4.80
C PHE A 108 15.55 26.15 -5.92
N LEU A 109 16.85 26.42 -5.73
CA LEU A 109 17.91 25.99 -6.65
C LEU A 109 18.01 24.46 -6.72
N LYS A 110 17.84 23.77 -5.59
CA LYS A 110 17.91 22.31 -5.47
C LYS A 110 16.55 21.63 -5.62
N ARG A 111 15.53 22.36 -6.05
CA ARG A 111 14.16 21.83 -6.16
C ARG A 111 14.16 20.63 -7.12
N TRP A 112 13.42 19.61 -6.74
CA TRP A 112 13.20 18.45 -7.57
C TRP A 112 11.99 18.68 -8.49
N SER A 113 11.96 18.11 -9.69
CA SER A 113 10.89 18.34 -10.67
C SER A 113 10.20 17.03 -11.06
N LEU A 114 8.87 17.03 -11.00
CA LEU A 114 8.01 15.90 -11.33
C LEU A 114 8.05 15.60 -12.82
N SER A 115 8.03 16.61 -13.69
CA SER A 115 8.10 16.45 -15.15
C SER A 115 9.40 15.77 -15.60
N MET A 116 10.49 15.92 -14.84
CA MET A 116 11.76 15.22 -15.12
C MET A 116 11.69 13.71 -14.84
N GLN A 117 10.63 13.21 -14.20
CA GLN A 117 10.46 11.79 -13.93
C GLN A 117 9.88 11.02 -15.10
N GLY A 118 9.27 11.69 -16.08
CA GLY A 118 8.71 11.09 -17.29
C GLY A 118 7.35 11.70 -17.65
N GLY A 119 6.63 11.07 -18.59
CA GLY A 119 5.26 11.47 -18.97
C GLY A 119 4.18 10.61 -18.30
N LYS A 120 2.95 10.65 -18.81
CA LYS A 120 1.75 9.98 -18.28
C LYS A 120 1.84 8.49 -17.94
N GLU A 121 2.71 7.76 -18.62
CA GLU A 121 2.93 6.33 -18.35
C GLU A 121 3.85 6.09 -17.14
N THR A 122 4.42 7.16 -16.60
CA THR A 122 5.35 7.15 -15.47
C THR A 122 4.56 7.34 -14.18
N CYS A 123 4.97 6.63 -13.14
CA CYS A 123 4.39 6.77 -11.82
C CYS A 123 5.49 7.16 -10.85
N VAL A 124 5.28 8.24 -10.11
CA VAL A 124 6.11 8.60 -8.96
C VAL A 124 5.49 8.02 -7.71
N ARG A 125 6.31 7.32 -6.93
CA ARG A 125 5.88 6.61 -5.73
C ARG A 125 6.38 7.36 -4.52
N VAL A 126 5.45 7.74 -3.65
CA VAL A 126 5.74 8.40 -2.39
C VAL A 126 5.34 7.46 -1.28
N SER A 127 6.28 7.11 -0.41
CA SER A 127 5.96 6.40 0.82
C SER A 127 5.35 7.40 1.80
N TRP A 128 4.08 7.22 2.13
CA TRP A 128 3.35 8.17 2.97
C TRP A 128 2.29 7.47 3.80
N ALA A 129 1.94 8.02 4.96
CA ALA A 129 0.85 7.51 5.77
C ALA A 129 -0.28 8.54 5.80
N ARG A 130 -1.51 8.12 5.47
CA ARG A 130 -2.68 8.96 5.61
C ARG A 130 -2.82 9.40 7.08
N PRO A 131 -2.69 10.71 7.39
CA PRO A 131 -2.82 11.21 8.75
C PRO A 131 -4.27 11.12 9.22
N SER A 132 -4.51 11.06 10.53
CA SER A 132 -5.84 11.35 11.08
C SER A 132 -6.16 12.84 10.93
N LEU A 133 -7.37 13.15 10.48
CA LEU A 133 -7.82 14.54 10.25
C LEU A 133 -7.70 15.43 11.50
N ASP A 134 -7.80 14.86 12.70
CA ASP A 134 -7.72 15.59 13.98
C ASP A 134 -6.33 16.17 14.32
N VAL A 135 -5.26 15.76 13.62
CA VAL A 135 -3.87 16.08 14.00
C VAL A 135 -3.24 17.18 13.12
N CYS A 136 -3.92 17.64 12.06
CA CYS A 136 -3.22 18.19 10.89
C CYS A 136 -3.54 19.65 10.50
N GLN A 137 -4.17 20.45 11.38
CA GLN A 137 -4.61 21.81 11.01
C GLN A 137 -3.49 22.86 10.98
N ASP A 138 -2.45 22.73 11.80
CA ASP A 138 -1.38 23.73 11.93
C ASP A 138 -0.38 23.75 10.76
N ASP A 139 -0.54 22.83 9.80
CA ASP A 139 0.49 22.50 8.82
C ASP A 139 0.30 23.11 7.42
N LEU A 140 -0.90 23.60 7.09
CA LEU A 140 -1.19 24.13 5.76
C LEU A 140 -0.45 25.44 5.46
N ALA A 141 -0.27 26.29 6.48
CA ALA A 141 0.38 27.59 6.34
C ALA A 141 1.89 27.46 6.05
N ALA A 142 2.51 26.33 6.39
CA ALA A 142 3.92 26.08 6.13
C ALA A 142 4.21 25.84 4.63
N LEU A 143 3.22 25.44 3.84
CA LEU A 143 3.38 25.31 2.39
C LEU A 143 3.15 26.67 1.71
N ALA A 144 4.01 27.00 0.76
CA ALA A 144 3.82 28.09 -0.17
C ALA A 144 3.70 27.48 -1.57
N ILE A 145 2.60 27.75 -2.25
CA ILE A 145 2.32 27.24 -3.59
C ILE A 145 2.50 28.42 -4.55
N ILE A 146 3.35 28.25 -5.55
CA ILE A 146 3.75 29.31 -6.48
C ILE A 146 3.38 28.84 -7.88
N ALA A 147 2.54 29.61 -8.56
CA ALA A 147 2.20 29.37 -9.96
C ALA A 147 2.91 30.40 -10.84
N ARG A 148 3.36 29.97 -12.02
CA ARG A 148 3.95 30.86 -13.03
C ARG A 148 3.37 30.57 -14.41
N ILE A 149 2.94 31.62 -15.09
CA ILE A 149 2.49 31.60 -16.48
C ILE A 149 3.45 32.47 -17.29
N GLY A 150 4.24 31.83 -18.16
CA GLY A 150 5.31 32.53 -18.89
C GLY A 150 6.34 33.17 -17.94
N THR A 151 6.37 34.51 -17.91
CA THR A 151 7.28 35.31 -17.05
C THR A 151 6.63 35.80 -15.76
N SER A 152 5.30 35.72 -15.64
CA SER A 152 4.55 36.23 -14.49
C SER A 152 4.34 35.13 -13.45
N SER A 153 4.58 35.43 -12.18
CA SER A 153 4.50 34.46 -11.08
C SER A 153 3.63 35.00 -9.95
N VAL A 154 2.85 34.13 -9.31
CA VAL A 154 1.91 34.48 -8.25
C VAL A 154 2.00 33.51 -7.06
N LEU A 155 1.72 34.02 -5.86
CA LEU A 155 1.52 33.19 -4.67
C LEU A 155 0.07 32.69 -4.63
N MET A 156 -0.10 31.41 -4.32
CA MET A 156 -1.39 30.76 -4.18
C MET A 156 -1.68 30.47 -2.69
N LYS A 157 -2.93 30.62 -2.29
CA LYS A 157 -3.43 30.38 -0.92
C LYS A 157 -4.61 29.40 -0.95
N TRP A 158 -4.69 28.54 0.08
CA TRP A 158 -5.83 27.65 0.28
C TRP A 158 -7.14 28.42 0.41
N ASN A 159 -8.19 27.94 -0.28
CA ASN A 159 -9.52 28.51 -0.18
C ASN A 159 -10.07 28.33 1.25
N GLU A 160 -10.23 29.42 1.99
CA GLU A 160 -10.70 29.40 3.38
C GLU A 160 -12.15 28.92 3.51
N ALA A 161 -12.97 29.03 2.45
CA ALA A 161 -14.34 28.51 2.43
C ALA A 161 -14.39 26.98 2.66
N TRP A 162 -13.31 26.27 2.34
CA TRP A 162 -13.17 24.84 2.64
C TRP A 162 -13.18 24.54 4.15
N ARG A 163 -12.61 25.43 4.99
CA ARG A 163 -12.58 25.25 6.46
C ARG A 163 -13.98 25.22 7.08
N TYR A 164 -14.98 25.81 6.43
CA TYR A 164 -16.34 25.89 6.93
C TYR A 164 -17.26 24.77 6.42
N LYS A 165 -16.99 24.19 5.25
CA LYS A 165 -17.82 23.12 4.63
C LYS A 165 -17.51 21.69 5.11
N THR A 166 -16.47 21.49 5.91
CA THR A 166 -15.99 20.17 6.35
C THR A 166 -16.82 19.47 7.44
N ARG A 167 -18.00 19.99 7.83
CA ARG A 167 -18.86 19.28 8.80
C ARG A 167 -19.92 18.38 8.18
N LEU A 168 -20.38 18.61 6.95
CA LEU A 168 -21.52 17.86 6.40
C LEU A 168 -21.45 17.83 4.86
N THR A 169 -21.12 16.65 4.30
CA THR A 169 -21.59 16.08 3.02
C THR A 169 -21.43 16.83 1.69
N ASP A 170 -21.12 18.12 1.63
CA ASP A 170 -20.95 18.85 0.37
C ASP A 170 -19.46 18.95 -0.01
N GLY A 171 -19.07 18.17 -1.01
CA GLY A 171 -17.73 18.03 -1.57
C GLY A 171 -17.14 19.29 -2.16
N GLY A 172 -16.72 20.23 -1.30
CA GLY A 172 -15.81 21.29 -1.70
C GLY A 172 -14.43 20.69 -2.00
N GLU A 173 -14.01 20.74 -3.25
CA GLU A 173 -12.70 20.26 -3.66
C GLU A 173 -11.56 21.07 -2.98
N PRO A 174 -10.42 20.44 -2.68
CA PRO A 174 -9.26 21.10 -2.07
C PRO A 174 -8.63 22.06 -3.07
N MET A 175 -9.09 23.30 -3.00
CA MET A 175 -8.81 24.35 -3.98
C MET A 175 -7.85 25.39 -3.40
N VAL A 176 -6.87 25.81 -4.18
CA VAL A 176 -6.04 27.00 -3.91
C VAL A 176 -6.30 28.05 -4.97
N LYS A 177 -6.38 29.31 -4.55
CA LYS A 177 -6.59 30.49 -5.41
C LYS A 177 -5.43 31.48 -5.25
N ILE A 178 -5.42 32.53 -6.07
CA ILE A 178 -4.44 33.61 -5.94
C ILE A 178 -4.51 34.23 -4.52
N ASP A 179 -3.35 34.46 -3.93
CA ASP A 179 -3.21 35.16 -2.66
C ASP A 179 -3.46 36.67 -2.87
N GLU A 180 -4.61 37.14 -2.38
CA GLU A 180 -5.07 38.53 -2.52
C GLU A 180 -4.09 39.53 -1.89
N ASP A 181 -3.46 39.20 -0.75
CA ASP A 181 -2.52 40.08 -0.07
C ASP A 181 -1.23 40.24 -0.88
N PHE A 182 -0.76 39.15 -1.50
CA PHE A 182 0.34 39.21 -2.45
C PHE A 182 -0.03 40.03 -3.68
N ALA A 183 -1.19 39.76 -4.29
CA ALA A 183 -1.64 40.43 -5.50
C ALA A 183 -1.78 41.96 -5.32
N LEU A 184 -2.27 42.40 -4.15
CA LEU A 184 -2.37 43.81 -3.79
C LEU A 184 -1.01 44.49 -3.62
N LYS A 185 0.01 43.78 -3.11
CA LYS A 185 1.34 44.35 -2.81
C LYS A 185 2.30 44.31 -4.00
N GLU A 186 2.31 43.22 -4.75
CA GLU A 186 3.32 42.92 -5.77
C GLU A 186 2.74 42.93 -7.20
N GLY A 187 1.42 43.05 -7.35
CA GLY A 187 0.69 43.03 -8.62
C GLY A 187 0.00 41.69 -8.89
N THR A 188 -1.00 41.72 -9.76
CA THR A 188 -1.75 40.52 -10.19
C THR A 188 -0.98 39.72 -11.24
N LEU A 189 -1.46 38.50 -11.50
CA LEU A 189 -0.94 37.65 -12.57
C LEU A 189 -1.39 38.23 -13.92
N SER A 190 -0.46 38.86 -14.67
CA SER A 190 -0.71 39.31 -16.04
C SER A 190 -0.17 38.29 -17.05
N LEU A 191 -0.93 38.00 -18.11
CA LEU A 191 -0.40 37.22 -19.22
C LEU A 191 0.67 38.05 -19.97
N PRO A 192 1.81 37.45 -20.33
CA PRO A 192 2.76 38.11 -21.22
C PRO A 192 2.11 38.47 -22.55
N GLU A 193 2.38 39.63 -23.13
CA GLU A 193 1.88 39.98 -24.47
C GLU A 193 2.30 38.92 -25.50
N ASN A 194 1.33 38.50 -26.32
CA ASN A 194 1.55 37.54 -27.40
C ASN A 194 0.70 37.91 -28.62
N ASP A 195 1.36 38.13 -29.75
CA ASP A 195 0.71 38.61 -30.99
C ASP A 195 -0.39 37.66 -31.48
N ASP A 196 -0.18 36.34 -31.39
CA ASP A 196 -1.15 35.34 -31.83
C ASP A 196 -2.39 35.33 -30.93
N VAL A 197 -2.19 35.48 -29.61
CA VAL A 197 -3.28 35.60 -28.64
C VAL A 197 -4.04 36.90 -28.83
N ASN A 198 -3.34 38.01 -29.06
CA ASN A 198 -3.96 39.31 -29.32
C ASN A 198 -4.75 39.31 -30.64
N GLU A 199 -4.22 38.68 -31.70
CA GLU A 199 -4.94 38.53 -32.97
C GLU A 199 -6.20 37.66 -32.81
N ALA A 200 -6.09 36.53 -32.11
CA ALA A 200 -7.23 35.66 -31.86
C ALA A 200 -8.28 36.32 -30.96
N LEU A 201 -7.85 37.10 -29.96
CA LEU A 201 -8.71 37.92 -29.11
C LEU A 201 -9.44 38.99 -29.93
N TYR A 202 -8.72 39.69 -30.81
CA TYR A 202 -9.30 40.69 -31.70
C TYR A 202 -10.36 40.09 -32.64
N LYS A 203 -10.06 38.95 -33.27
CA LYS A 203 -11.03 38.20 -34.08
C LYS A 203 -12.24 37.74 -33.27
N MET A 204 -12.04 37.34 -32.02
CA MET A 204 -13.14 36.94 -31.14
C MET A 204 -14.03 38.12 -30.74
N LEU A 205 -13.46 39.29 -30.47
CA LEU A 205 -14.17 40.51 -30.05
C LEU A 205 -14.92 41.19 -31.20
N HIS A 206 -14.33 41.19 -32.40
CA HIS A 206 -14.80 42.01 -33.53
C HIS A 206 -15.45 41.20 -34.68
N GLU A 207 -15.38 39.86 -34.64
CA GLU A 207 -16.01 38.97 -35.62
C GLU A 207 -17.01 37.99 -34.96
N ASP A 208 -17.21 36.78 -35.52
CA ASP A 208 -18.11 35.77 -34.97
C ASP A 208 -17.46 35.01 -33.80
N TRP A 209 -17.83 35.39 -32.58
CA TRP A 209 -17.30 34.83 -31.33
C TRP A 209 -17.33 33.29 -31.29
N ARG A 210 -18.39 32.66 -31.85
CA ARG A 210 -18.53 31.19 -31.80
C ARG A 210 -17.51 30.50 -32.68
N SER A 211 -17.28 31.07 -33.85
CA SER A 211 -16.36 30.52 -34.85
C SER A 211 -14.90 30.72 -34.42
N ASN A 212 -14.60 31.81 -33.71
CA ASN A 212 -13.24 32.21 -33.35
C ASN A 212 -12.79 31.78 -31.94
N SER A 213 -13.70 31.28 -31.09
CA SER A 213 -13.38 30.72 -29.76
C SER A 213 -12.29 29.63 -29.81
N LYS A 214 -12.32 28.76 -30.83
CA LYS A 214 -11.31 27.71 -31.04
C LYS A 214 -9.94 28.25 -31.47
N GLU A 215 -9.92 29.35 -32.22
CA GLU A 215 -8.66 30.01 -32.59
C GLU A 215 -8.01 30.63 -31.35
N MET A 216 -8.81 31.28 -30.50
CA MET A 216 -8.35 31.83 -29.22
C MET A 216 -7.82 30.75 -28.28
N GLU A 217 -8.55 29.64 -28.14
CA GLU A 217 -8.10 28.49 -27.38
C GLU A 217 -6.76 27.95 -27.90
N SER A 218 -6.63 27.75 -29.21
CA SER A 218 -5.38 27.28 -29.84
C SER A 218 -4.23 28.28 -29.65
N ALA A 219 -4.51 29.58 -29.67
CA ALA A 219 -3.51 30.62 -29.44
C ALA A 219 -3.02 30.61 -27.98
N LEU A 220 -3.93 30.56 -27.00
CA LEU A 220 -3.60 30.44 -25.56
C LEU A 220 -2.78 29.18 -25.28
N ILE A 221 -3.22 28.05 -25.86
CA ILE A 221 -2.56 26.75 -25.77
C ILE A 221 -1.11 26.80 -26.25
N SER A 222 -0.87 27.50 -27.36
CA SER A 222 0.44 27.58 -28.01
C SER A 222 1.35 28.63 -27.37
N ALA A 223 0.77 29.70 -26.84
CA ALA A 223 1.51 30.85 -26.31
C ALA A 223 2.06 30.64 -24.91
N TYR A 224 1.31 29.95 -24.05
CA TYR A 224 1.60 29.94 -22.61
C TYR A 224 1.95 28.55 -22.07
N LYS A 225 2.81 28.58 -21.05
CA LYS A 225 3.25 27.41 -20.29
C LYS A 225 3.10 27.69 -18.81
N VAL A 226 2.71 26.66 -18.07
CA VAL A 226 2.45 26.73 -16.64
C VAL A 226 3.55 26.03 -15.87
N ASN A 227 4.00 26.68 -14.79
CA ASN A 227 4.84 26.07 -13.80
C ASN A 227 4.14 26.13 -12.45
N LEU A 228 4.24 25.04 -11.70
CA LEU A 228 3.71 24.92 -10.36
C LEU A 228 4.80 24.45 -9.43
N HIS A 229 5.15 25.29 -8.47
CA HIS A 229 6.12 24.98 -7.43
C HIS A 229 5.44 24.93 -6.07
N VAL A 230 5.89 24.02 -5.22
CA VAL A 230 5.50 23.96 -3.82
C VAL A 230 6.77 24.06 -2.99
N VAL A 231 6.76 24.95 -2.01
CA VAL A 231 7.86 25.17 -1.07
C VAL A 231 7.34 24.89 0.34
N ASP A 232 7.93 23.92 1.03
CA ASP A 232 7.74 23.79 2.46
C ASP A 232 8.69 24.73 3.20
N THR A 233 8.12 25.76 3.80
CA THR A 233 8.88 26.79 4.52
C THR A 233 9.34 26.36 5.92
N SER A 234 8.79 25.26 6.47
CA SER A 234 9.21 24.72 7.77
C SER A 234 10.55 23.97 7.67
N ILE A 235 10.75 23.24 6.57
CA ILE A 235 11.98 22.46 6.31
C ILE A 235 12.85 23.02 5.19
N LEU A 236 12.38 24.08 4.50
CA LEU A 236 13.03 24.75 3.37
C LEU A 236 13.41 23.75 2.27
N GLN A 237 12.40 23.04 1.79
CA GLN A 237 12.48 22.19 0.61
C GLN A 237 11.47 22.64 -0.44
N ALA A 238 11.76 22.35 -1.70
CA ALA A 238 10.90 22.74 -2.81
C ALA A 238 10.77 21.62 -3.84
N VAL A 239 9.58 21.51 -4.43
CA VAL A 239 9.26 20.62 -5.55
C VAL A 239 8.55 21.39 -6.65
N THR A 240 8.89 21.10 -7.90
CA THR A 240 8.16 21.51 -9.09
C THR A 240 7.20 20.39 -9.48
N LEU A 241 5.90 20.61 -9.38
CA LEU A 241 4.86 19.66 -9.79
C LEU A 241 4.56 19.77 -11.29
N MET A 242 4.63 20.98 -11.83
CA MET A 242 4.46 21.26 -13.26
C MET A 242 5.64 22.13 -13.69
N ASP A 243 6.35 21.73 -14.74
CA ASP A 243 7.51 22.46 -15.26
C ASP A 243 7.28 22.68 -16.75
N GLU A 244 7.09 23.94 -17.14
CA GLU A 244 6.82 24.31 -18.53
C GLU A 244 5.68 23.54 -19.22
N VAL A 245 4.64 23.15 -18.47
CA VAL A 245 3.53 22.36 -19.00
C VAL A 245 2.70 23.23 -19.96
N PRO A 246 2.55 22.84 -21.24
CA PRO A 246 1.71 23.57 -22.20
C PRO A 246 0.25 23.62 -21.74
N PHE A 247 -0.46 24.71 -22.04
CA PHE A 247 -1.88 24.83 -21.75
C PHE A 247 -2.73 23.73 -22.43
N ALA A 248 -2.30 23.20 -23.59
CA ALA A 248 -2.95 22.06 -24.26
C ALA A 248 -3.06 20.81 -23.38
N GLU A 249 -2.04 20.55 -22.57
CA GLU A 249 -1.97 19.37 -21.71
C GLU A 249 -2.84 19.52 -20.45
N LEU A 250 -3.37 20.73 -20.24
CA LEU A 250 -4.25 21.11 -19.15
C LEU A 250 -5.74 21.11 -19.55
N TYR A 251 -6.11 20.44 -20.65
CA TYR A 251 -7.47 20.48 -21.20
C TYR A 251 -8.22 19.14 -21.09
N THR A 252 -9.42 19.12 -20.51
CA THR A 252 -10.38 18.02 -20.68
C THR A 252 -11.79 18.50 -21.03
N PHE A 253 -12.39 17.85 -22.02
CA PHE A 253 -13.72 18.17 -22.54
C PHE A 253 -14.78 17.45 -21.71
N TYR A 254 -15.66 18.19 -21.03
CA TYR A 254 -16.92 17.66 -20.49
C TYR A 254 -18.11 18.21 -21.29
N GLY A 255 -18.53 17.46 -22.32
CA GLY A 255 -19.89 17.52 -22.90
C GLY A 255 -20.21 18.64 -23.90
N ASP A 256 -21.33 18.45 -24.62
CA ASP A 256 -21.87 19.25 -25.75
C ASP A 256 -22.36 20.67 -25.37
N HIS A 257 -21.81 21.28 -24.32
CA HIS A 257 -22.13 22.68 -23.97
C HIS A 257 -21.20 23.64 -24.72
N PRO A 258 -21.68 24.85 -25.09
CA PRO A 258 -20.80 25.88 -25.64
C PRO A 258 -19.64 26.13 -24.66
N PRO A 259 -18.44 26.50 -25.15
CA PRO A 259 -17.31 26.80 -24.29
C PRO A 259 -17.63 28.06 -23.47
N ASP A 260 -18.13 27.86 -22.26
CA ASP A 260 -17.98 28.85 -21.20
C ASP A 260 -16.48 28.88 -20.88
N PHE A 261 -15.82 30.02 -21.08
CA PHE A 261 -14.37 30.24 -20.92
C PHE A 261 -13.87 30.09 -19.47
N ASP A 262 -14.69 29.48 -18.61
CA ASP A 262 -14.54 29.53 -17.16
C ASP A 262 -13.66 28.42 -16.60
N CYS A 263 -13.44 27.32 -17.34
CA CYS A 263 -12.75 26.14 -16.82
C CYS A 263 -11.87 25.42 -17.86
N VAL A 264 -10.55 25.59 -17.76
CA VAL A 264 -9.54 24.76 -18.45
C VAL A 264 -8.97 23.75 -17.47
N GLY A 265 -9.46 22.50 -17.43
CA GLY A 265 -9.08 21.49 -16.41
C GLY A 265 -8.05 20.44 -16.86
N ALA A 266 -6.91 20.36 -16.15
CA ALA A 266 -5.79 19.48 -16.47
C ALA A 266 -5.87 18.06 -15.90
N GLY A 267 -5.29 17.05 -16.58
CA GLY A 267 -5.13 15.75 -15.90
C GLY A 267 -4.22 14.67 -16.48
N PHE A 268 -3.78 14.70 -17.74
CA PHE A 268 -3.44 13.42 -18.40
C PHE A 268 -2.01 13.21 -18.92
N GLU A 269 -1.09 14.19 -18.83
CA GLU A 269 0.28 14.09 -19.39
C GLU A 269 1.42 14.00 -18.34
N LEU A 270 1.16 14.36 -17.07
CA LEU A 270 2.14 14.30 -15.98
C LEU A 270 2.28 12.88 -15.40
N PRO A 271 3.43 12.55 -14.77
CA PRO A 271 3.55 11.33 -14.00
C PRO A 271 2.48 11.23 -12.92
N GLN A 272 1.90 10.04 -12.79
CA GLN A 272 0.93 9.77 -11.73
C GLN A 272 1.61 9.80 -10.36
N LEU A 273 1.12 10.65 -9.44
CA LEU A 273 1.58 10.70 -8.06
C LEU A 273 0.84 9.63 -7.24
N LEU A 274 1.53 8.53 -6.97
CA LEU A 274 1.00 7.41 -6.21
C LEU A 274 1.54 7.43 -4.79
N GLY A 275 0.59 7.50 -3.87
CA GLY A 275 0.78 7.30 -2.46
C GLY A 275 0.79 5.84 -2.09
N LEU A 276 2.00 5.33 -1.95
CA LEU A 276 2.21 4.02 -1.36
C LEU A 276 2.39 4.21 0.14
N PRO A 277 1.82 3.38 0.98
CA PRO A 277 2.18 3.40 2.38
C PRO A 277 3.58 2.86 2.61
N PRO A 278 4.16 3.17 3.78
CA PRO A 278 5.56 2.86 4.07
C PRO A 278 5.86 1.39 3.79
N VAL A 279 7.05 1.10 3.27
CA VAL A 279 7.54 -0.26 2.92
C VAL A 279 7.40 -1.26 4.09
N TRP A 280 7.28 -0.77 5.32
CA TRP A 280 7.12 -1.55 6.55
C TRP A 280 5.67 -1.65 7.07
N SER A 281 4.73 -0.99 6.38
CA SER A 281 3.31 -1.02 6.72
C SER A 281 2.80 -2.46 6.68
N PRO A 282 2.21 -2.97 7.78
CA PRO A 282 1.65 -4.32 7.83
C PRO A 282 0.63 -4.59 6.72
N LYS A 283 -0.02 -3.53 6.21
CA LYS A 283 -1.03 -3.61 5.16
C LYS A 283 -0.44 -3.85 3.74
N TYR A 284 0.88 -3.69 3.52
CA TYR A 284 1.48 -3.59 2.17
C TYR A 284 2.71 -4.46 1.92
N ARG A 285 2.96 -5.42 2.82
CA ARG A 285 4.12 -6.33 2.75
C ARG A 285 4.17 -7.23 1.50
N HIS A 286 3.12 -7.19 0.68
CA HIS A 286 2.92 -8.00 -0.53
C HIS A 286 2.67 -7.17 -1.80
N PHE A 287 2.86 -5.85 -1.75
CA PHE A 287 2.72 -4.99 -2.93
C PHE A 287 3.75 -5.39 -3.99
N SER A 288 3.28 -5.87 -5.14
CA SER A 288 4.11 -6.47 -6.19
C SER A 288 4.07 -5.66 -7.48
N ASP A 289 5.03 -5.90 -8.38
CA ASP A 289 5.00 -5.33 -9.75
C ASP A 289 3.75 -5.73 -10.55
N LYS A 290 3.01 -6.76 -10.10
CA LYS A 290 1.71 -7.16 -10.68
C LYS A 290 0.59 -6.23 -10.22
N ASP A 291 0.62 -5.77 -8.98
CA ASP A 291 -0.33 -4.79 -8.44
C ASP A 291 -0.10 -3.42 -9.09
N LEU A 292 1.17 -3.06 -9.29
CA LEU A 292 1.58 -1.88 -10.08
C LEU A 292 1.12 -1.96 -11.54
N ARG A 293 1.22 -3.13 -12.18
CA ARG A 293 0.68 -3.33 -13.52
C ARG A 293 -0.85 -3.20 -13.53
N ARG A 294 -1.56 -3.75 -12.55
CA ARG A 294 -3.01 -3.55 -12.40
C ARG A 294 -3.37 -2.07 -12.29
N ILE A 295 -2.63 -1.29 -11.52
CA ILE A 295 -2.83 0.17 -11.38
C ILE A 295 -2.58 0.90 -12.71
N ARG A 296 -1.55 0.50 -13.47
CA ARG A 296 -1.28 1.06 -14.81
C ARG A 296 -2.33 0.72 -15.87
N TYR A 297 -2.96 -0.45 -15.77
CA TYR A 297 -3.92 -0.92 -16.79
C TYR A 297 -5.39 -0.63 -16.44
N LEU A 298 -5.69 -0.35 -15.17
CA LEU A 298 -7.02 0.10 -14.74
C LEU A 298 -7.12 1.63 -14.94
N ASN A 299 -7.14 2.04 -16.21
CA ASN A 299 -8.04 3.12 -16.57
C ASN A 299 -9.46 2.57 -16.37
N TYR A 300 -10.18 3.11 -15.38
CA TYR A 300 -11.64 2.97 -15.27
C TYR A 300 -12.17 1.53 -15.10
N SER A 301 -12.28 1.06 -13.86
CA SER A 301 -13.50 0.36 -13.42
C SER A 301 -13.52 0.26 -11.91
N GLU A 302 -14.54 0.86 -11.32
CA GLU A 302 -14.94 0.64 -9.94
C GLU A 302 -15.13 -0.86 -9.69
N GLY A 303 -14.54 -1.39 -8.61
CA GLY A 303 -14.97 -2.68 -8.07
C GLY A 303 -13.90 -3.56 -7.45
N ASP A 304 -12.68 -3.60 -7.98
CA ASP A 304 -11.73 -4.66 -7.61
C ASP A 304 -10.48 -4.16 -6.86
N GLY A 305 -10.63 -4.01 -5.53
CA GLY A 305 -9.56 -4.32 -4.57
C GLY A 305 -8.36 -3.37 -4.43
N LEU A 306 -8.41 -2.16 -4.98
CA LEU A 306 -7.36 -1.14 -4.81
C LEU A 306 -7.63 -0.16 -3.64
N GLU A 307 -8.21 -0.61 -2.52
CA GLU A 307 -8.48 0.21 -1.31
C GLU A 307 -7.24 0.84 -0.64
N ASN A 308 -6.07 0.68 -1.26
CA ASN A 308 -4.79 0.72 -0.61
C ASN A 308 -3.74 1.59 -1.36
N VAL A 309 -3.91 1.84 -2.65
CA VAL A 309 -3.03 2.81 -3.33
C VAL A 309 -3.76 4.12 -3.42
N GLU A 310 -3.18 5.13 -2.78
CA GLU A 310 -3.73 6.45 -2.82
C GLU A 310 -3.10 7.22 -3.98
N ASN A 311 -3.80 8.21 -4.53
CA ASN A 311 -3.37 8.96 -5.69
C ASN A 311 -3.73 10.43 -5.54
N LEU A 312 -2.76 11.29 -5.82
CA LEU A 312 -2.94 12.73 -5.88
C LEU A 312 -3.02 13.16 -7.34
N ILE A 313 -4.11 13.82 -7.68
CA ILE A 313 -4.27 14.48 -8.98
C ILE A 313 -4.09 15.98 -8.75
N VAL A 314 -3.42 16.64 -9.68
CA VAL A 314 -3.22 18.09 -9.66
C VAL A 314 -3.84 18.65 -10.93
N CYS A 315 -4.92 19.40 -10.75
CA CYS A 315 -5.62 20.10 -11.81
C CYS A 315 -5.34 21.60 -11.68
N ALA A 316 -5.10 22.27 -12.80
CA ALA A 316 -5.14 23.72 -12.89
C ALA A 316 -6.39 24.09 -13.66
N GLU A 317 -7.04 25.18 -13.26
CA GLU A 317 -8.20 25.80 -13.86
C GLU A 317 -7.94 27.29 -14.05
N PHE A 318 -8.27 27.80 -15.24
CA PHE A 318 -8.09 29.20 -15.61
C PHE A 318 -9.44 29.82 -15.95
N GLY A 319 -9.77 30.91 -15.27
CA GLY A 319 -10.86 31.82 -15.60
C GLY A 319 -10.31 33.14 -16.13
N PHE A 320 -10.79 33.55 -17.30
CA PHE A 320 -10.37 34.77 -17.97
C PHE A 320 -11.51 35.79 -17.97
N ASP A 321 -11.19 37.03 -17.61
CA ASP A 321 -12.08 38.18 -17.80
C ASP A 321 -11.65 38.97 -19.04
N LEU A 322 -12.65 39.38 -19.82
CA LEU A 322 -12.45 40.29 -20.94
C LEU A 322 -12.54 41.73 -20.42
N ASP A 323 -11.40 42.42 -20.40
CA ASP A 323 -11.42 43.86 -20.20
C ASP A 323 -11.88 44.52 -21.51
N ARG A 324 -13.15 44.91 -21.53
CA ARG A 324 -13.79 45.53 -22.69
C ARG A 324 -13.31 46.96 -22.94
N GLU A 325 -12.70 47.62 -21.95
CA GLU A 325 -12.19 48.98 -22.12
C GLU A 325 -10.81 48.98 -22.74
N GLU A 326 -9.97 48.01 -22.38
CA GLU A 326 -8.59 47.88 -22.91
C GLU A 326 -8.46 46.88 -24.07
N GLU A 327 -9.55 46.19 -24.45
CA GLU A 327 -9.56 45.10 -25.43
C GLU A 327 -8.52 44.00 -25.13
N ASN A 328 -8.27 43.76 -23.84
CA ASN A 328 -7.24 42.84 -23.36
C ASN A 328 -7.86 41.67 -22.58
N LEU A 329 -7.23 40.51 -22.67
CA LEU A 329 -7.57 39.34 -21.85
C LEU A 329 -6.82 39.43 -20.51
N VAL A 330 -7.56 39.55 -19.42
CA VAL A 330 -6.99 39.59 -18.06
C VAL A 330 -7.40 38.32 -17.34
N LEU A 331 -6.52 37.77 -16.50
CA LEU A 331 -6.92 36.69 -15.60
C LEU A 331 -7.93 37.24 -14.61
N SER A 332 -9.07 36.56 -14.47
CA SER A 332 -10.13 37.02 -13.57
C SER A 332 -9.61 37.21 -12.14
N GLN A 333 -10.17 38.13 -11.38
CA GLN A 333 -9.81 38.24 -9.96
C GLN A 333 -10.42 37.12 -9.11
N ASP A 334 -11.52 36.51 -9.56
CA ASP A 334 -12.18 35.39 -8.89
C ASP A 334 -12.96 34.54 -9.92
N PRO A 335 -12.49 33.34 -10.31
CA PRO A 335 -11.44 32.56 -9.65
C PRO A 335 -10.02 32.76 -10.23
N GLY A 336 -9.88 33.43 -11.39
CA GLY A 336 -8.60 33.72 -12.02
C GLY A 336 -7.76 32.50 -12.37
N LEU A 337 -6.78 32.19 -11.53
CA LEU A 337 -6.09 30.91 -11.53
C LEU A 337 -6.51 30.15 -10.29
N THR A 338 -7.07 28.97 -10.50
CA THR A 338 -7.39 28.01 -9.44
C THR A 338 -6.59 26.73 -9.66
N LEU A 339 -6.09 26.14 -8.58
CA LEU A 339 -5.53 24.79 -8.62
C LEU A 339 -6.29 23.90 -7.67
N THR A 340 -6.70 22.75 -8.18
CA THR A 340 -7.41 21.74 -7.42
C THR A 340 -6.50 20.55 -7.20
N PHE A 341 -6.32 20.17 -5.94
CA PHE A 341 -5.57 19.00 -5.53
C PHE A 341 -6.51 17.82 -5.27
N GLY A 342 -7.22 17.35 -6.28
CA GLY A 342 -8.30 16.40 -6.12
C GLY A 342 -9.04 16.16 -7.43
N GLY A 343 -10.14 15.42 -7.36
CA GLY A 343 -11.04 15.13 -8.48
C GLY A 343 -11.77 13.81 -8.25
N GLU A 344 -12.73 13.45 -9.10
CA GLU A 344 -13.52 12.20 -8.98
C GLU A 344 -12.66 10.95 -8.79
N PHE A 345 -11.44 10.98 -9.32
CA PHE A 345 -10.51 9.85 -9.30
C PHE A 345 -9.38 9.99 -8.27
N SER A 346 -9.28 11.09 -7.54
CA SER A 346 -8.23 11.26 -6.51
C SER A 346 -8.72 10.78 -5.14
N SER A 347 -7.95 9.90 -4.52
CA SER A 347 -8.20 9.44 -3.15
C SER A 347 -7.59 10.36 -2.08
N ILE A 348 -6.73 11.30 -2.48
CA ILE A 348 -6.10 12.31 -1.62
C ILE A 348 -6.73 13.67 -1.92
N ASN A 349 -7.89 13.92 -1.31
CA ASN A 349 -8.76 15.06 -1.63
C ASN A 349 -9.03 16.00 -0.44
N HIS A 350 -8.30 15.85 0.67
CA HIS A 350 -8.37 16.78 1.80
C HIS A 350 -7.07 17.59 1.88
N PRO A 351 -7.10 18.94 1.99
CA PRO A 351 -5.92 19.79 2.07
C PRO A 351 -4.86 19.33 3.07
N PRO A 352 -5.19 18.89 4.30
CA PRO A 352 -4.17 18.39 5.22
C PRO A 352 -3.49 17.10 4.73
N HIS A 353 -4.24 16.22 4.03
CA HIS A 353 -3.67 15.03 3.40
C HIS A 353 -2.79 15.41 2.21
N VAL A 354 -3.24 16.33 1.37
CA VAL A 354 -2.45 16.88 0.24
C VAL A 354 -1.15 17.49 0.76
N ALA A 355 -1.21 18.33 1.78
CA ALA A 355 -0.04 18.96 2.36
C ALA A 355 0.97 17.94 2.88
N ASN A 356 0.51 16.96 3.65
CA ASN A 356 1.39 15.89 4.14
C ASN A 356 1.94 15.01 3.02
N PHE A 357 1.14 14.74 1.99
CA PHE A 357 1.61 14.02 0.82
C PHE A 357 2.74 14.78 0.10
N LEU A 358 2.57 16.08 -0.15
CA LEU A 358 3.56 16.92 -0.79
C LEU A 358 4.86 17.02 0.03
N ARG A 359 4.75 17.03 1.36
CA ARG A 359 5.92 16.95 2.24
C ARG A 359 6.63 15.62 2.17
N ALA A 360 5.87 14.52 2.19
CA ALA A 360 6.43 13.20 2.01
C ALA A 360 7.20 13.15 0.68
N LEU A 361 6.60 13.65 -0.40
CA LEU A 361 7.22 13.76 -1.72
C LEU A 361 8.55 14.57 -1.69
N MET A 362 8.57 15.73 -1.04
CA MET A 362 9.78 16.54 -0.88
C MET A 362 10.86 15.84 -0.03
N SER A 363 10.45 15.16 1.05
CA SER A 363 11.35 14.50 1.99
C SER A 363 12.02 13.25 1.43
N GLU A 364 11.30 12.47 0.60
CA GLU A 364 11.76 11.17 0.11
C GLU A 364 12.68 11.27 -1.11
N LYS A 365 12.79 12.44 -1.76
CA LYS A 365 13.57 12.64 -3.00
C LYS A 365 13.39 11.46 -3.98
N CYS A 366 12.13 11.05 -4.18
CA CYS A 366 11.76 9.74 -4.69
C CYS A 366 12.60 9.32 -5.92
N ALA A 367 13.52 8.38 -5.65
CA ALA A 367 14.34 7.53 -6.51
C ALA A 367 14.47 7.88 -8.01
N GLN A 368 15.67 8.33 -8.41
CA GLN A 368 16.26 7.87 -9.66
C GLN A 368 16.25 6.33 -9.66
N GLY A 369 15.58 5.74 -10.65
CA GLY A 369 15.44 4.30 -10.81
C GLY A 369 15.70 3.86 -12.25
N GLU A 370 16.73 4.40 -12.90
CA GLU A 370 17.49 3.56 -13.83
C GLU A 370 18.13 2.44 -13.00
N VAL A 371 17.97 1.21 -13.48
CA VAL A 371 18.71 0.05 -13.01
C VAL A 371 20.19 0.32 -13.21
N LEU A 372 20.85 0.79 -12.16
CA LEU A 372 22.30 0.78 -12.06
C LEU A 372 22.70 -0.01 -10.82
N LEU A 373 23.57 -0.95 -11.10
CA LEU A 373 24.25 -1.93 -10.25
C LEU A 373 24.61 -1.40 -8.84
N PRO A 374 24.72 -2.29 -7.84
CA PRO A 374 25.08 -1.91 -6.48
C PRO A 374 26.39 -1.10 -6.49
N PRO A 375 26.51 -0.09 -5.61
CA PRO A 375 27.75 0.67 -5.49
C PRO A 375 28.89 -0.28 -5.11
N PRO A 376 30.12 -0.05 -5.61
CA PRO A 376 31.27 -0.84 -5.20
C PRO A 376 31.41 -0.71 -3.68
N SER A 377 31.46 -1.86 -3.04
CA SER A 377 31.73 -2.07 -1.62
C SER A 377 32.84 -1.12 -1.15
N THR A 378 32.46 -0.05 -0.48
CA THR A 378 33.38 0.68 0.39
C THR A 378 33.38 -0.10 1.69
N GLN A 379 34.52 -0.71 2.01
CA GLN A 379 34.78 -1.28 3.31
C GLN A 379 34.57 -0.18 4.36
N ALA A 380 33.41 -0.19 5.01
CA ALA A 380 33.21 0.47 6.28
C ALA A 380 33.20 -0.65 7.33
N THR A 381 34.38 -0.87 7.91
CA THR A 381 34.49 -1.42 9.25
C THR A 381 33.90 -0.41 10.21
N ASP A 382 32.61 -0.53 10.49
CA ASP A 382 32.02 -0.01 11.72
C ASP A 382 30.97 -1.01 12.18
N THR A 383 31.19 -1.54 13.38
CA THR A 383 30.26 -2.45 14.05
C THR A 383 29.06 -1.61 14.43
N GLN A 384 28.04 -1.56 13.56
CA GLN A 384 26.81 -0.87 13.85
C GLN A 384 26.12 -1.58 15.02
N GLU A 385 26.31 -1.05 16.23
CA GLU A 385 25.70 -1.58 17.44
C GLU A 385 24.18 -1.61 17.26
N GLN A 386 23.58 -2.78 17.47
CA GLN A 386 22.12 -2.90 17.40
C GLN A 386 21.48 -2.00 18.47
N PRO A 387 20.44 -1.22 18.12
CA PRO A 387 19.72 -0.38 19.08
C PRO A 387 19.37 -1.12 20.38
N HIS A 388 19.65 -0.51 21.55
CA HIS A 388 19.45 -1.14 22.86
C HIS A 388 18.03 -1.70 23.09
N TRP A 389 17.00 -1.12 22.48
CA TRP A 389 15.63 -1.62 22.62
C TRP A 389 15.44 -3.02 22.01
N LEU A 390 16.29 -3.46 21.06
CA LEU A 390 16.28 -4.83 20.51
C LEU A 390 16.67 -5.90 21.55
N GLN A 391 17.30 -5.48 22.64
CA GLN A 391 17.62 -6.33 23.78
C GLN A 391 16.42 -6.44 24.75
N SER A 392 15.44 -5.53 24.66
CA SER A 392 14.23 -5.57 25.48
C SER A 392 13.22 -6.57 24.93
N ARG A 393 13.12 -7.72 25.61
CA ARG A 393 12.17 -8.78 25.28
C ARG A 393 10.72 -8.28 25.25
N THR A 394 10.35 -7.36 26.14
CA THR A 394 8.99 -6.80 26.22
C THR A 394 8.66 -5.97 24.98
N ILE A 395 9.59 -5.12 24.54
CA ILE A 395 9.41 -4.28 23.35
C ILE A 395 9.36 -5.15 22.10
N VAL A 396 10.28 -6.12 21.97
CA VAL A 396 10.30 -7.05 20.85
C VAL A 396 9.01 -7.89 20.82
N ASP A 397 8.54 -8.41 21.95
CA ASP A 397 7.26 -9.13 22.02
C ASP A 397 6.08 -8.22 21.62
N ALA A 398 6.05 -6.96 22.09
CA ALA A 398 5.01 -6.01 21.69
C ALA A 398 5.03 -5.72 20.18
N ILE A 399 6.20 -5.60 19.55
CA ILE A 399 6.30 -5.37 18.10
C ILE A 399 5.85 -6.61 17.31
N VAL A 400 6.29 -7.79 17.74
CA VAL A 400 5.97 -9.06 17.05
C VAL A 400 4.47 -9.38 17.11
N GLN A 401 3.75 -8.95 18.15
CA GLN A 401 2.31 -9.21 18.28
C GLN A 401 1.46 -8.57 17.19
N TYR A 402 1.92 -7.44 16.65
CA TYR A 402 1.26 -6.76 15.54
C TYR A 402 1.69 -7.30 14.18
N SER A 403 2.64 -8.24 14.13
CA SER A 403 3.10 -8.80 12.87
C SER A 403 2.18 -9.95 12.40
N PRO A 404 1.83 -10.00 11.10
CA PRO A 404 1.09 -11.11 10.51
C PRO A 404 1.81 -12.45 10.63
N PHE A 405 1.04 -13.53 10.55
CA PHE A 405 1.51 -14.91 10.78
C PHE A 405 2.73 -15.28 9.92
N GLU A 406 2.71 -14.95 8.63
CA GLU A 406 3.79 -15.27 7.69
C GLU A 406 5.14 -14.63 8.08
N ASP A 407 5.11 -13.46 8.70
CA ASP A 407 6.32 -12.74 9.08
C ASP A 407 6.86 -13.25 10.40
N GLN A 408 5.98 -13.62 11.33
CA GLN A 408 6.37 -14.39 12.51
C GLN A 408 6.96 -15.76 12.11
N ALA A 409 6.41 -16.39 11.07
CA ALA A 409 6.82 -17.73 10.62
C ALA A 409 8.07 -17.71 9.72
N GLY A 410 8.37 -16.59 9.08
CA GLY A 410 9.43 -16.48 8.07
C GLY A 410 10.40 -15.31 8.31
N LYS A 411 9.98 -14.08 7.98
CA LYS A 411 10.89 -12.92 7.83
C LYS A 411 11.53 -12.44 9.14
N LEU A 412 10.78 -12.42 10.24
CA LEU A 412 11.30 -11.95 11.55
C LEU A 412 12.40 -12.86 12.10
N ARG A 413 12.50 -14.09 11.59
CA ARG A 413 13.59 -15.03 11.92
C ARG A 413 14.95 -14.58 11.39
N LEU A 414 14.95 -13.74 10.35
CA LEU A 414 16.15 -13.27 9.65
C LEU A 414 16.66 -11.92 10.20
N VAL A 415 15.83 -11.20 10.96
CA VAL A 415 16.15 -9.84 11.47
C VAL A 415 17.08 -9.89 12.68
N SER A 416 16.76 -10.70 13.68
CA SER A 416 17.63 -10.96 14.84
C SER A 416 17.18 -12.20 15.61
N GLN A 417 18.05 -12.74 16.47
CA GLN A 417 17.68 -13.86 17.35
C GLN A 417 16.56 -13.47 18.33
N SER A 418 16.51 -12.23 18.82
CA SER A 418 15.44 -11.74 19.70
C SER A 418 14.08 -11.81 19.01
N PHE A 419 14.00 -11.36 17.76
CA PHE A 419 12.77 -11.43 16.96
C PHE A 419 12.37 -12.86 16.62
N LEU A 420 13.33 -13.74 16.32
CA LEU A 420 13.09 -15.17 16.12
C LEU A 420 12.44 -15.80 17.37
N HIS A 421 13.04 -15.60 18.55
CA HIS A 421 12.54 -16.18 19.79
C HIS A 421 11.16 -15.66 20.19
N SER A 422 10.93 -14.36 19.99
CA SER A 422 9.62 -13.74 20.23
C SER A 422 8.56 -14.31 19.29
N SER A 423 8.85 -14.35 17.99
CA SER A 423 7.93 -14.86 16.96
C SER A 423 7.54 -16.31 17.20
N LEU A 424 8.51 -17.18 17.51
CA LEU A 424 8.24 -18.58 17.83
C LEU A 424 7.35 -18.74 19.06
N ARG A 425 7.52 -17.89 20.09
CA ARG A 425 6.70 -17.96 21.30
C ARG A 425 5.27 -17.54 21.05
N GLN A 426 5.06 -16.48 20.27
CA GLN A 426 3.73 -15.99 19.95
C GLN A 426 2.98 -16.93 19.02
N LEU A 427 3.66 -17.48 18.02
CA LEU A 427 3.08 -18.50 17.14
C LEU A 427 2.69 -19.74 17.93
N LYS A 428 3.52 -20.20 18.87
CA LYS A 428 3.18 -21.34 19.74
C LYS A 428 1.93 -21.05 20.56
N ARG A 429 1.85 -19.89 21.22
CA ARG A 429 0.64 -19.48 21.96
C ARG A 429 -0.60 -19.46 21.07
N LYS A 430 -0.53 -18.81 19.90
CA LYS A 430 -1.65 -18.77 18.94
C LYS A 430 -2.09 -20.16 18.51
N ILE A 431 -1.15 -21.05 18.20
CA ILE A 431 -1.47 -22.42 17.80
C ILE A 431 -2.06 -23.23 18.97
N GLU A 432 -1.54 -23.06 20.18
CA GLU A 432 -2.03 -23.72 21.40
C GLU A 432 -3.42 -23.23 21.83
N ASP A 433 -3.71 -21.94 21.62
CA ASP A 433 -4.99 -21.32 21.98
C ASP A 433 -6.09 -21.63 20.95
N ILE A 434 -5.78 -21.50 19.66
CA ILE A 434 -6.78 -21.63 18.59
C ILE A 434 -6.98 -23.09 18.19
N ARG A 435 -5.90 -23.85 17.99
CA ARG A 435 -5.84 -25.27 17.57
C ARG A 435 -6.57 -25.64 16.28
N VAL A 436 -7.39 -24.77 15.70
CA VAL A 436 -8.25 -25.01 14.53
C VAL A 436 -7.56 -24.52 13.26
N ILE A 437 -7.35 -25.41 12.29
CA ILE A 437 -6.66 -25.11 11.03
C ILE A 437 -7.61 -25.11 9.81
N GLY A 438 -8.89 -25.40 10.02
CA GLY A 438 -9.93 -25.35 9.00
C GLY A 438 -11.33 -25.54 9.60
N SER A 439 -12.32 -24.80 9.09
CA SER A 439 -13.74 -24.88 9.49
C SER A 439 -14.62 -24.33 8.37
N ASN A 440 -15.82 -24.87 8.17
CA ASN A 440 -16.89 -24.26 7.36
C ASN A 440 -17.94 -23.62 8.31
N ASP A 441 -18.61 -22.55 7.84
CA ASP A 441 -19.41 -21.56 8.59
C ASP A 441 -20.60 -22.14 9.36
N ASP A 442 -20.98 -23.41 9.12
CA ASP A 442 -22.07 -24.11 9.83
C ASP A 442 -21.64 -25.33 10.67
N VAL A 443 -20.36 -25.41 11.07
CA VAL A 443 -19.83 -26.46 11.97
C VAL A 443 -19.87 -27.90 11.42
N SER A 444 -20.15 -28.08 10.14
CA SER A 444 -20.19 -29.40 9.51
C SER A 444 -18.80 -30.02 9.34
N PHE A 445 -17.74 -29.23 9.46
CA PHE A 445 -16.36 -29.69 9.36
C PHE A 445 -15.45 -28.87 10.28
N LYS A 446 -14.54 -29.54 10.98
CA LYS A 446 -13.52 -28.93 11.85
C LYS A 446 -12.21 -29.72 11.76
N ALA A 447 -11.15 -29.05 11.35
CA ALA A 447 -9.79 -29.57 11.36
C ALA A 447 -8.99 -28.96 12.51
N THR A 448 -8.32 -29.79 13.30
CA THR A 448 -7.50 -29.36 14.45
C THR A 448 -6.12 -29.97 14.44
N VAL A 449 -5.17 -29.26 15.02
CA VAL A 449 -3.78 -29.69 15.21
C VAL A 449 -3.37 -29.51 16.67
N ARG A 450 -2.56 -30.43 17.17
CA ARG A 450 -1.91 -30.31 18.49
C ARG A 450 -0.54 -30.97 18.52
N GLN A 451 0.30 -30.49 19.44
CA GLN A 451 1.53 -31.17 19.82
C GLN A 451 1.22 -32.25 20.86
N GLY A 452 1.77 -33.45 20.67
CA GLY A 452 1.48 -34.62 21.50
C GLY A 452 0.18 -35.33 21.12
N TRP A 453 -0.18 -36.34 21.91
CA TRP A 453 -1.38 -37.13 21.71
C TRP A 453 -2.55 -36.56 22.49
N SER A 454 -3.73 -36.51 21.88
CA SER A 454 -4.95 -36.32 22.66
C SER A 454 -5.24 -37.56 23.49
N GLU A 455 -5.95 -37.35 24.59
CA GLU A 455 -6.61 -38.43 25.34
C GLU A 455 -7.82 -39.01 24.57
N GLU A 456 -8.14 -38.47 23.39
CA GLU A 456 -9.25 -38.97 22.58
C GLU A 456 -8.87 -40.28 21.87
N GLN A 457 -9.88 -41.14 21.70
CA GLN A 457 -9.79 -42.47 21.07
C GLN A 457 -9.49 -42.36 19.55
N LEU A 458 -9.10 -43.51 18.97
CA LEU A 458 -8.48 -43.80 17.64
C LEU A 458 -6.99 -44.19 17.69
N LEU A 459 -6.52 -44.88 18.75
CA LEU A 459 -5.09 -45.23 18.92
C LEU A 459 -4.76 -46.62 18.38
N SER A 460 -5.75 -47.51 18.36
CA SER A 460 -5.66 -48.88 17.84
C SER A 460 -6.83 -49.22 16.94
N LYS A 461 -6.79 -50.42 16.33
CA LYS A 461 -7.91 -50.96 15.54
C LYS A 461 -9.20 -51.03 16.36
N GLU A 462 -9.10 -51.47 17.61
CA GLU A 462 -10.21 -51.60 18.55
C GLU A 462 -10.80 -50.23 18.90
N ASP A 463 -9.95 -49.23 19.11
CA ASP A 463 -10.43 -47.86 19.35
C ASP A 463 -11.21 -47.29 18.16
N VAL A 464 -10.79 -47.58 16.91
CA VAL A 464 -11.51 -47.12 15.71
C VAL A 464 -12.89 -47.75 15.61
N ILE A 465 -13.03 -49.02 16.02
CA ILE A 465 -14.31 -49.72 16.07
C ILE A 465 -15.22 -49.05 17.11
N GLU A 466 -14.73 -48.87 18.33
CA GLU A 466 -15.51 -48.21 19.40
C GLU A 466 -15.90 -46.78 19.04
N ASP A 467 -15.00 -46.01 18.43
CA ASP A 467 -15.32 -44.66 17.97
C ASP A 467 -16.34 -44.67 16.83
N THR A 468 -16.32 -45.67 15.95
CA THR A 468 -17.32 -45.80 14.88
C THR A 468 -18.72 -46.05 15.46
N LEU A 469 -18.83 -46.95 16.44
CA LEU A 469 -20.08 -47.20 17.17
C LEU A 469 -20.53 -45.95 17.95
N ARG A 470 -19.59 -45.21 18.54
CA ARG A 470 -19.87 -43.94 19.23
C ARG A 470 -20.39 -42.86 18.28
N LEU A 471 -19.80 -42.73 17.10
CA LEU A 471 -20.29 -41.79 16.08
C LEU A 471 -21.70 -42.15 15.61
N ALA A 472 -22.03 -43.44 15.56
CA ALA A 472 -23.38 -43.95 15.29
C ALA A 472 -24.42 -43.64 16.38
N LEU A 473 -23.99 -43.61 17.64
CA LEU A 473 -24.85 -43.22 18.78
C LEU A 473 -25.16 -41.71 18.79
N CYS A 474 -24.24 -40.88 18.30
CA CYS A 474 -24.33 -39.44 18.45
C CYS A 474 -25.31 -38.79 17.43
N ARG A 475 -26.51 -38.43 17.87
CA ARG A 475 -27.56 -37.78 17.05
C ARG A 475 -27.62 -36.26 17.14
N CYS A 476 -26.65 -35.61 17.79
CA CYS A 476 -26.65 -34.15 17.95
C CYS A 476 -26.56 -33.43 16.59
N MET A 477 -27.45 -32.47 16.31
CA MET A 477 -27.45 -31.75 15.03
C MET A 477 -26.34 -30.69 14.87
N ARG A 478 -25.86 -30.01 15.93
CA ARG A 478 -24.98 -28.83 15.75
C ARG A 478 -23.76 -28.67 16.68
N ARG A 479 -23.42 -29.68 17.50
CA ARG A 479 -22.11 -29.91 18.18
C ARG A 479 -22.33 -30.96 19.27
N CYS A 480 -21.45 -31.95 19.37
CA CYS A 480 -21.46 -32.89 20.49
C CYS A 480 -20.26 -32.59 21.38
N GLY A 481 -20.49 -32.29 22.66
CA GLY A 481 -19.44 -31.93 23.63
C GLY A 481 -18.56 -33.11 24.09
N GLY A 482 -18.50 -34.19 23.31
CA GLY A 482 -17.81 -35.44 23.65
C GLY A 482 -18.70 -36.45 24.38
N LYS A 483 -18.09 -37.59 24.75
CA LYS A 483 -18.76 -38.78 25.31
C LYS A 483 -19.60 -38.48 26.55
N SER A 484 -19.11 -37.61 27.44
CA SER A 484 -19.79 -37.28 28.70
C SER A 484 -20.94 -36.27 28.58
N LYS A 485 -21.06 -35.61 27.42
CA LYS A 485 -22.04 -34.54 27.19
C LYS A 485 -23.01 -34.84 26.03
N CYS A 486 -22.93 -36.04 25.45
CA CYS A 486 -23.86 -36.45 24.40
C CYS A 486 -25.16 -36.95 25.03
N PRO A 487 -26.31 -36.30 24.78
CA PRO A 487 -27.58 -36.71 25.39
C PRO A 487 -28.01 -38.12 24.99
N THR A 488 -27.57 -38.61 23.82
CA THR A 488 -27.91 -39.94 23.30
C THR A 488 -26.82 -41.00 23.56
N ALA A 489 -25.83 -40.72 24.42
CA ALA A 489 -24.70 -41.62 24.65
C ALA A 489 -25.08 -43.02 25.16
N ASN A 490 -26.22 -43.13 25.85
CA ASN A 490 -26.70 -44.36 26.49
C ASN A 490 -27.90 -44.99 25.76
N GLU A 491 -28.33 -44.42 24.63
CA GLU A 491 -29.46 -44.95 23.86
C GLU A 491 -28.98 -46.09 22.94
N PRO A 492 -29.84 -47.07 22.61
CA PRO A 492 -29.50 -48.08 21.61
C PRO A 492 -29.34 -47.45 20.22
N ILE A 493 -28.39 -47.94 19.42
CA ILE A 493 -28.24 -47.50 18.02
C ILE A 493 -29.43 -48.03 17.23
N THR A 494 -30.40 -47.18 16.93
CA THR A 494 -31.53 -47.52 16.05
C THR A 494 -31.32 -46.99 14.63
N PHE A 495 -31.83 -47.71 13.65
CA PHE A 495 -31.82 -47.30 12.24
C PHE A 495 -33.15 -47.60 11.57
N SER A 496 -33.44 -46.89 10.49
CA SER A 496 -34.55 -47.20 9.58
C SER A 496 -34.15 -46.91 8.13
N GLY A 497 -34.69 -47.69 7.21
CA GLY A 497 -34.46 -47.53 5.77
C GLY A 497 -35.76 -47.27 5.03
N TYR A 498 -35.65 -46.74 3.82
CA TYR A 498 -36.77 -46.69 2.88
C TYR A 498 -37.28 -48.12 2.66
N LYS A 499 -38.52 -48.42 3.07
CA LYS A 499 -39.16 -49.75 3.08
C LYS A 499 -38.61 -50.81 4.05
N VAL A 500 -37.63 -50.51 4.92
CA VAL A 500 -37.08 -51.47 5.90
C VAL A 500 -37.65 -51.18 7.30
N LYS A 501 -38.09 -52.23 8.02
CA LYS A 501 -38.56 -52.11 9.41
C LYS A 501 -37.47 -51.52 10.29
N LYS A 502 -37.86 -50.64 11.23
CA LYS A 502 -36.97 -50.08 12.26
C LYS A 502 -36.19 -51.21 12.94
N GLY A 503 -34.87 -51.05 13.01
CA GLY A 503 -33.96 -52.03 13.60
C GLY A 503 -33.11 -51.41 14.71
N THR A 504 -32.58 -52.27 15.58
CA THR A 504 -31.58 -51.92 16.59
C THR A 504 -30.31 -52.68 16.28
N VAL A 505 -29.16 -52.03 16.39
CA VAL A 505 -27.86 -52.66 16.15
C VAL A 505 -27.46 -53.49 17.38
N ASP A 506 -27.17 -54.77 17.17
CA ASP A 506 -26.45 -55.60 18.14
C ASP A 506 -24.98 -55.15 18.17
N LEU A 507 -24.54 -54.60 19.31
CA LEU A 507 -23.21 -54.04 19.44
C LEU A 507 -22.10 -55.10 19.36
N GLU A 508 -22.33 -56.32 19.85
CA GLU A 508 -21.33 -57.39 19.80
C GLU A 508 -21.14 -57.91 18.38
N GLU A 509 -22.24 -58.12 17.67
CA GLU A 509 -22.19 -58.49 16.24
C GLU A 509 -21.58 -57.37 15.41
N ALA A 510 -21.90 -56.11 15.73
CA ALA A 510 -21.34 -54.97 15.03
C ALA A 510 -19.84 -54.84 15.24
N ARG A 511 -19.35 -55.03 16.47
CA ARG A 511 -17.90 -55.09 16.77
C ARG A 511 -17.22 -56.17 15.94
N ARG A 512 -17.78 -57.39 15.93
CA ARG A 512 -17.22 -58.52 15.17
C ARG A 512 -17.12 -58.20 13.67
N ARG A 513 -18.20 -57.71 13.06
CA ARG A 513 -18.21 -57.38 11.63
C ARG A 513 -17.30 -56.21 11.26
N LEU A 514 -17.20 -55.20 12.13
CA LEU A 514 -16.28 -54.09 11.92
C LEU A 514 -14.82 -54.54 12.08
N ALA A 515 -14.53 -55.45 13.01
CA ALA A 515 -13.20 -56.05 13.15
C ALA A 515 -12.82 -56.89 11.92
N ASP A 516 -13.74 -57.70 11.39
CA ASP A 516 -13.47 -58.62 10.28
C ASP A 516 -13.36 -57.90 8.93
N GLY A 517 -14.26 -56.95 8.66
CA GLY A 517 -14.41 -56.34 7.32
C GLY A 517 -14.24 -54.82 7.26
N GLY A 518 -14.05 -54.14 8.40
CA GLY A 518 -13.95 -52.68 8.46
C GLY A 518 -15.21 -51.92 8.02
N ARG A 519 -16.30 -52.63 7.72
CA ARG A 519 -17.55 -52.05 7.18
C ARG A 519 -18.75 -52.89 7.60
N LEU A 520 -19.79 -52.21 8.04
CA LEU A 520 -21.07 -52.80 8.41
C LEU A 520 -22.20 -52.06 7.72
N ARG A 521 -23.00 -52.79 6.93
CA ARG A 521 -24.25 -52.30 6.34
C ARG A 521 -25.41 -52.84 7.17
N LEU A 522 -26.30 -51.95 7.62
CA LEU A 522 -27.43 -52.32 8.49
C LEU A 522 -28.69 -52.66 7.69
N THR A 523 -28.79 -52.18 6.45
CA THR A 523 -29.89 -52.46 5.52
C THR A 523 -29.38 -53.26 4.32
N LYS A 524 -30.25 -54.14 3.78
CA LYS A 524 -30.03 -54.74 2.45
C LYS A 524 -30.33 -53.66 1.40
N MET A 525 -29.45 -53.47 0.43
CA MET A 525 -29.74 -52.58 -0.71
C MET A 525 -30.82 -53.24 -1.55
N ASP A 526 -31.78 -52.46 -2.04
CA ASP A 526 -32.70 -52.94 -3.07
C ASP A 526 -31.86 -53.17 -4.34
N PRO A 527 -31.89 -54.37 -4.98
CA PRO A 527 -31.14 -54.62 -6.21
C PRO A 527 -31.45 -53.64 -7.34
N ASP A 528 -32.61 -52.96 -7.29
CA ASP A 528 -33.03 -51.95 -8.27
C ASP A 528 -32.68 -50.50 -7.85
N GLU A 529 -32.07 -50.29 -6.68
CA GLU A 529 -31.62 -48.97 -6.24
C GLU A 529 -30.42 -48.54 -7.09
N ARG A 530 -30.65 -47.66 -8.07
CA ARG A 530 -29.57 -47.05 -8.85
C ARG A 530 -28.65 -46.31 -7.89
N ILE A 531 -27.43 -46.83 -7.74
CA ILE A 531 -26.34 -46.11 -7.11
C ILE A 531 -25.99 -44.96 -8.05
N ASP A 532 -26.59 -43.79 -7.83
CA ASP A 532 -25.99 -42.56 -8.31
C ASP A 532 -24.62 -42.44 -7.62
N ASP A 533 -23.55 -42.19 -8.38
CA ASP A 533 -22.19 -42.06 -7.84
C ASP A 533 -22.09 -40.94 -6.78
N ASN A 534 -23.09 -40.05 -6.72
CA ASN A 534 -23.21 -39.00 -5.72
C ASN A 534 -23.99 -39.39 -4.45
N TYR A 535 -24.61 -40.56 -4.38
CA TYR A 535 -25.45 -40.96 -3.24
C TYR A 535 -24.62 -41.59 -2.11
N VAL A 536 -24.60 -40.96 -0.92
CA VAL A 536 -23.92 -41.51 0.25
C VAL A 536 -24.80 -42.61 0.87
N PRO A 537 -24.40 -43.90 0.83
CA PRO A 537 -25.26 -44.99 1.25
C PRO A 537 -25.66 -44.86 2.72
N SER A 538 -26.96 -44.79 2.98
CA SER A 538 -27.54 -44.67 4.33
C SER A 538 -27.35 -45.97 5.12
N ASN A 539 -27.35 -45.86 6.45
CA ASN A 539 -27.25 -47.00 7.37
C ASN A 539 -25.96 -47.84 7.19
N VAL A 540 -24.83 -47.16 7.01
CA VAL A 540 -23.50 -47.76 6.88
C VAL A 540 -22.56 -47.21 7.94
N MET A 541 -21.88 -48.12 8.62
CA MET A 541 -20.73 -47.84 9.49
C MET A 541 -19.46 -48.37 8.84
N SER A 542 -18.35 -47.65 8.99
CA SER A 542 -17.05 -48.10 8.50
C SER A 542 -15.90 -47.55 9.31
N CYS A 543 -14.91 -48.39 9.57
CA CYS A 543 -13.67 -48.07 10.25
C CYS A 543 -12.45 -48.53 9.45
N SER A 544 -11.35 -47.80 9.55
CA SER A 544 -10.05 -48.29 9.10
C SER A 544 -8.94 -47.75 10.00
N PHE A 545 -7.90 -48.56 10.17
CA PHE A 545 -6.68 -48.20 10.87
C PHE A 545 -5.49 -48.62 10.04
N GLU A 546 -4.64 -47.66 9.68
CA GLU A 546 -3.46 -47.89 8.85
C GLU A 546 -2.23 -47.29 9.53
N GLN A 547 -1.09 -47.92 9.32
CA GLN A 547 0.22 -47.35 9.65
C GLN A 547 1.02 -47.20 8.38
N LYS A 548 1.61 -46.02 8.19
CA LYS A 548 2.42 -45.67 7.03
C LYS A 548 3.66 -44.91 7.49
N GLU A 549 4.72 -45.01 6.71
CA GLU A 549 5.85 -44.10 6.82
C GLU A 549 5.73 -43.01 5.76
N MET A 550 5.84 -41.76 6.19
CA MET A 550 5.84 -40.61 5.30
C MET A 550 6.53 -39.44 6.00
N ASN A 551 7.02 -38.49 5.23
CA ASN A 551 7.53 -37.24 5.79
C ASN A 551 6.41 -36.26 6.11
N LEU A 552 6.73 -35.22 6.87
CA LEU A 552 5.76 -34.25 7.35
C LEU A 552 5.10 -33.47 6.21
N PHE A 553 5.80 -33.26 5.09
CA PHE A 553 5.29 -32.51 3.94
C PHE A 553 4.33 -33.34 3.09
N GLN A 554 4.56 -34.64 2.96
CA GLN A 554 3.59 -35.57 2.37
C GLN A 554 2.31 -35.60 3.20
N LEU A 555 2.44 -35.62 4.53
CA LEU A 555 1.27 -35.50 5.41
C LEU A 555 0.58 -34.13 5.26
N CYS A 556 1.33 -33.03 5.14
CA CYS A 556 0.75 -31.70 4.84
C CYS A 556 -0.12 -31.76 3.60
N ASP A 557 0.41 -32.30 2.49
CA ASP A 557 -0.26 -32.30 1.20
C ASP A 557 -1.54 -33.18 1.24
N ILE A 558 -1.54 -34.27 2.02
CA ILE A 558 -2.75 -35.07 2.29
C ILE A 558 -3.80 -34.27 3.06
N ILE A 559 -3.40 -33.63 4.17
CA ILE A 559 -4.32 -32.85 5.00
C ILE A 559 -4.85 -31.64 4.21
N GLU A 560 -4.00 -31.01 3.41
CA GLU A 560 -4.35 -29.90 2.54
C GLU A 560 -5.45 -30.30 1.56
N LYS A 561 -5.26 -31.41 0.85
CA LYS A 561 -6.25 -31.92 -0.09
C LYS A 561 -7.60 -32.19 0.60
N ILE A 562 -7.58 -32.86 1.75
CA ILE A 562 -8.81 -33.18 2.51
C ILE A 562 -9.55 -31.90 2.90
N VAL A 563 -8.86 -30.95 3.52
CA VAL A 563 -9.48 -29.69 3.98
C VAL A 563 -9.99 -28.87 2.77
N THR A 564 -9.34 -28.96 1.60
CA THR A 564 -9.74 -28.22 0.38
C THR A 564 -11.04 -28.79 -0.17
N GLU A 565 -11.09 -30.12 -0.33
CA GLU A 565 -12.27 -30.85 -0.80
C GLU A 565 -13.51 -30.54 0.06
N TYR A 566 -13.35 -30.37 1.37
CA TYR A 566 -14.45 -30.08 2.28
C TYR A 566 -14.88 -28.61 2.34
N ASN A 567 -14.01 -27.67 1.95
CA ASN A 567 -14.34 -26.25 1.89
C ASN A 567 -14.90 -25.84 0.51
N ASP A 568 -14.65 -26.62 -0.54
CA ASP A 568 -15.04 -26.29 -1.91
C ASP A 568 -16.55 -26.49 -2.22
N HIS A 569 -17.33 -27.05 -1.30
CA HIS A 569 -18.77 -27.26 -1.51
C HIS A 569 -19.62 -25.96 -1.54
N ASP A 570 -19.07 -24.81 -1.12
CA ASP A 570 -19.74 -23.49 -1.16
C ASP A 570 -19.23 -22.57 -2.28
N ARG A 571 -18.58 -23.12 -3.32
CA ARG A 571 -17.98 -22.37 -4.42
C ARG A 571 -18.99 -21.77 -5.41
N LEU A 572 -19.62 -20.66 -5.02
CA LEU A 572 -20.10 -19.70 -6.01
C LEU A 572 -19.44 -18.31 -5.92
N TRP A 573 -18.75 -17.91 -4.85
CA TRP A 573 -18.38 -16.48 -4.73
C TRP A 573 -17.01 -16.09 -4.16
N VAL A 574 -16.18 -16.99 -3.63
CA VAL A 574 -14.86 -16.58 -3.07
C VAL A 574 -13.80 -17.64 -3.36
N GLY A 575 -12.62 -17.20 -3.86
CA GLY A 575 -11.54 -18.06 -4.37
C GLY A 575 -10.92 -19.06 -3.38
N PRO A 576 -9.87 -19.79 -3.80
CA PRO A 576 -9.39 -21.01 -3.14
C PRO A 576 -8.70 -20.68 -1.82
N VAL A 577 -9.42 -20.75 -0.72
CA VAL A 577 -8.86 -20.42 0.59
C VAL A 577 -9.34 -21.42 1.65
N MET A 578 -8.44 -22.28 2.12
CA MET A 578 -8.74 -23.27 3.15
C MET A 578 -8.89 -22.72 4.56
N ALA A 579 -8.53 -21.46 4.77
CA ALA A 579 -8.83 -20.77 6.00
C ALA A 579 -10.07 -19.93 5.71
N GLY A 580 -11.26 -20.46 6.00
CA GLY A 580 -12.46 -19.63 6.07
C GLY A 580 -12.15 -18.34 6.83
N TYR A 581 -12.81 -17.24 6.49
CA TYR A 581 -12.51 -15.89 6.98
C TYR A 581 -12.16 -15.85 8.49
N TYR A 582 -12.88 -16.65 9.30
CA TYR A 582 -12.64 -16.84 10.72
C TYR A 582 -11.25 -17.38 11.10
N VAL A 583 -10.74 -18.41 10.41
CA VAL A 583 -9.43 -19.01 10.69
C VAL A 583 -8.31 -18.04 10.31
N ARG A 584 -8.43 -17.33 9.18
CA ARG A 584 -7.45 -16.29 8.81
C ARG A 584 -7.41 -15.16 9.83
N ARG A 585 -8.58 -14.70 10.28
CA ARG A 585 -8.70 -13.66 11.30
C ARG A 585 -8.08 -14.10 12.63
N ALA A 586 -8.34 -15.33 13.07
CA ALA A 586 -7.83 -15.85 14.33
C ALA A 586 -6.29 -15.94 14.34
N TYR A 587 -5.67 -16.38 13.22
CA TYR A 587 -4.21 -16.47 13.12
C TYR A 587 -3.54 -15.17 12.65
N HIS A 588 -4.29 -14.16 12.21
CA HIS A 588 -3.79 -12.96 11.53
C HIS A 588 -2.98 -13.32 10.27
N VAL A 589 -3.53 -14.20 9.44
CA VAL A 589 -2.94 -14.65 8.16
C VAL A 589 -3.41 -13.72 7.05
N SER A 590 -2.49 -13.23 6.21
CA SER A 590 -2.86 -12.38 5.07
C SER A 590 -3.61 -13.15 3.97
N ASN A 591 -4.26 -12.38 3.08
CA ASN A 591 -5.03 -12.98 1.99
C ASN A 591 -4.18 -13.75 0.97
N ASN A 592 -2.88 -13.45 0.91
CA ASN A 592 -1.95 -13.97 -0.09
C ASN A 592 -1.27 -15.28 0.34
N MET A 593 -1.34 -15.66 1.61
CA MET A 593 -0.78 -16.92 2.07
C MET A 593 -1.65 -18.08 1.59
N THR A 594 -1.05 -19.02 0.85
CA THR A 594 -1.76 -20.21 0.41
C THR A 594 -2.00 -21.15 1.59
N SER A 595 -3.05 -21.95 1.49
CA SER A 595 -3.39 -23.00 2.45
C SER A 595 -2.22 -23.95 2.72
N LYS A 596 -1.52 -24.35 1.65
CA LYS A 596 -0.29 -25.13 1.69
C LYS A 596 0.79 -24.49 2.56
N GLN A 597 1.07 -23.21 2.30
CA GLN A 597 2.08 -22.46 3.02
C GLN A 597 1.70 -22.35 4.50
N PHE A 598 0.44 -22.04 4.80
CA PHE A 598 -0.06 -21.92 6.17
C PHE A 598 0.11 -23.22 6.96
N LEU A 599 -0.35 -24.35 6.42
CA LEU A 599 -0.23 -25.66 7.07
C LEU A 599 1.24 -26.05 7.29
N ARG A 600 2.09 -25.89 6.26
CA ARG A 600 3.53 -26.16 6.37
C ARG A 600 4.17 -25.31 7.47
N SER A 601 3.85 -24.02 7.54
CA SER A 601 4.35 -23.12 8.58
C SER A 601 3.93 -23.56 9.99
N ILE A 602 2.66 -23.96 10.18
CA ILE A 602 2.21 -24.51 11.47
C ILE A 602 3.01 -25.75 11.84
N PHE A 603 3.23 -26.66 10.90
CA PHE A 603 3.89 -27.93 11.21
C PHE A 603 5.37 -27.73 11.51
N LEU A 604 6.04 -26.79 10.83
CA LEU A 604 7.41 -26.40 11.17
C LEU A 604 7.50 -25.76 12.56
N VAL A 605 6.54 -24.93 12.95
CA VAL A 605 6.52 -24.29 14.28
C VAL A 605 6.29 -25.33 15.39
N LEU A 606 5.36 -26.27 15.19
CA LEU A 606 5.05 -27.30 16.17
C LEU A 606 6.11 -28.41 16.24
N GLY A 607 6.69 -28.78 15.09
CA GLY A 607 7.78 -29.76 14.99
C GLY A 607 9.12 -29.26 15.53
N LYS A 608 9.24 -27.96 15.87
CA LYS A 608 10.44 -27.32 16.42
C LYS A 608 11.70 -27.53 15.56
N THR A 609 11.55 -27.63 14.25
CA THR A 609 12.63 -28.02 13.32
C THR A 609 12.75 -27.10 12.12
N LEU A 610 13.92 -27.17 11.47
CA LEU A 610 14.18 -26.49 10.20
C LEU A 610 13.47 -27.22 9.06
N ALA A 611 13.08 -26.45 8.03
CA ALA A 611 12.36 -26.97 6.86
C ALA A 611 13.11 -28.10 6.15
N ALA A 612 14.44 -28.04 6.11
CA ALA A 612 15.29 -29.06 5.50
C ALA A 612 15.12 -30.43 6.18
N THR A 613 15.10 -30.49 7.51
CA THR A 613 14.89 -31.72 8.30
C THR A 613 13.47 -32.26 8.11
N ALA A 614 12.46 -31.38 8.11
CA ALA A 614 11.07 -31.77 7.95
C ALA A 614 10.73 -32.36 6.56
N MET A 615 11.54 -32.04 5.54
CA MET A 615 11.41 -32.57 4.18
C MET A 615 12.03 -33.96 4.01
N THR A 616 13.08 -34.28 4.77
CA THR A 616 13.88 -35.50 4.58
C THR A 616 13.58 -36.57 5.62
N GLU A 617 13.21 -36.20 6.84
CA GLU A 617 12.91 -37.16 7.90
C GLU A 617 11.54 -37.82 7.69
N THR A 618 11.55 -39.15 7.59
CA THR A 618 10.34 -39.97 7.54
C THR A 618 9.90 -40.32 8.96
N GLY A 619 8.62 -40.08 9.26
CA GLY A 619 8.00 -40.43 10.53
C GLY A 619 7.01 -41.57 10.38
N LYS A 620 6.74 -42.26 11.49
CA LYS A 620 5.63 -43.21 11.57
C LYS A 620 4.33 -42.43 11.71
N VAL A 621 3.39 -42.71 10.81
CA VAL A 621 2.06 -42.11 10.78
C VAL A 621 1.00 -43.18 11.00
N SER A 622 0.29 -43.09 12.12
CA SER A 622 -0.93 -43.88 12.33
C SER A 622 -2.14 -43.09 11.87
N ILE A 623 -3.01 -43.72 11.08
CA ILE A 623 -4.19 -43.12 10.46
C ILE A 623 -5.41 -43.90 10.94
N GLY A 624 -6.17 -43.32 11.86
CA GLY A 624 -7.45 -43.84 12.32
C GLY A 624 -8.60 -43.14 11.61
N LYS A 625 -9.55 -43.91 11.09
CA LYS A 625 -10.75 -43.38 10.42
C LYS A 625 -11.98 -44.08 10.92
N ALA A 626 -12.88 -43.33 11.54
CA ALA A 626 -14.21 -43.79 11.95
C ALA A 626 -15.27 -43.02 11.15
N LYS A 627 -16.26 -43.73 10.60
CA LYS A 627 -17.38 -43.11 9.87
C LYS A 627 -18.67 -43.84 10.19
N SER A 628 -19.71 -43.06 10.42
CA SER A 628 -21.08 -43.53 10.60
C SER A 628 -22.02 -42.72 9.73
N ASN A 629 -22.99 -43.39 9.12
CA ASN A 629 -24.09 -42.77 8.39
C ASN A 629 -25.37 -43.53 8.74
N ILE A 630 -26.24 -42.96 9.58
CA ILE A 630 -27.44 -43.64 10.07
C ILE A 630 -28.66 -42.76 9.93
N SER A 631 -29.72 -43.32 9.38
CA SER A 631 -31.02 -42.69 9.25
C SER A 631 -31.91 -43.06 10.44
N ASP A 632 -32.65 -42.08 10.96
CA ASP A 632 -33.64 -42.29 12.01
C ASP A 632 -35.05 -42.54 11.46
N SER A 633 -35.97 -42.88 12.36
CA SER A 633 -37.36 -43.21 12.02
C SER A 633 -38.16 -42.03 11.47
N HIS A 634 -37.65 -40.81 11.61
CA HIS A 634 -38.26 -39.61 11.08
C HIS A 634 -37.70 -39.25 9.69
N GLY A 635 -36.88 -40.10 9.08
CA GLY A 635 -36.27 -39.82 7.78
C GLY A 635 -35.09 -38.85 7.85
N SER A 636 -34.62 -38.49 9.05
CA SER A 636 -33.41 -37.69 9.20
C SER A 636 -32.17 -38.56 9.08
N GLN A 637 -31.21 -38.14 8.27
CA GLN A 637 -29.95 -38.84 8.07
C GLN A 637 -28.83 -38.13 8.83
N PHE A 638 -28.11 -38.88 9.67
CA PHE A 638 -26.98 -38.39 10.46
C PHE A 638 -25.69 -39.03 9.97
N SER A 639 -24.80 -38.22 9.40
CA SER A 639 -23.49 -38.64 8.94
C SER A 639 -22.40 -37.99 9.77
N ARG A 640 -21.50 -38.81 10.29
CA ARG A 640 -20.32 -38.41 11.07
C ARG A 640 -19.08 -39.11 10.56
N LYS A 641 -17.98 -38.38 10.48
CA LYS A 641 -16.68 -38.92 10.05
C LYS A 641 -15.58 -38.27 10.88
N LYS A 642 -14.81 -39.08 11.58
CA LYS A 642 -13.63 -38.65 12.35
C LYS A 642 -12.37 -39.30 11.75
N LEU A 643 -11.39 -38.48 11.39
CA LEU A 643 -10.07 -38.93 10.94
C LEU A 643 -9.01 -38.36 11.87
N VAL A 644 -8.11 -39.23 12.33
CA VAL A 644 -6.97 -38.83 13.16
C VAL A 644 -5.68 -39.31 12.51
N TYR A 645 -4.75 -38.39 12.31
CA TYR A 645 -3.39 -38.65 11.85
C TYR A 645 -2.43 -38.39 13.00
N ARG A 646 -1.63 -39.39 13.35
CA ARG A 646 -0.63 -39.31 14.41
C ARG A 646 0.75 -39.50 13.84
N PHE A 647 1.47 -38.40 13.69
CA PHE A 647 2.83 -38.36 13.19
C PHE A 647 3.82 -38.39 14.34
N SER A 648 4.78 -39.32 14.28
CA SER A 648 5.89 -39.40 15.23
C SER A 648 7.20 -39.59 14.48
N ALA A 649 8.15 -38.66 14.70
CA ALA A 649 9.53 -38.82 14.27
C ALA A 649 10.48 -38.38 15.39
N GLU A 650 11.74 -38.78 15.31
CA GLU A 650 12.71 -38.60 16.40
C GLU A 650 13.04 -37.13 16.61
N GLN A 651 13.28 -36.37 15.54
CA GLN A 651 13.64 -34.95 15.64
C GLN A 651 12.44 -34.01 15.59
N LEU A 652 11.32 -34.47 14.99
CA LEU A 652 10.09 -33.68 14.83
C LEU A 652 9.11 -33.84 16.00
N GLY A 653 9.33 -34.84 16.87
CA GLY A 653 8.44 -35.16 17.98
C GLY A 653 7.10 -35.72 17.53
N LYS A 654 6.06 -35.50 18.36
CA LYS A 654 4.72 -36.06 18.19
C LYS A 654 3.72 -34.99 17.80
N LEU A 655 2.99 -35.19 16.70
CA LEU A 655 1.96 -34.29 16.20
C LEU A 655 0.69 -35.06 15.88
N GLU A 656 -0.45 -34.52 16.32
CA GLU A 656 -1.76 -35.08 16.04
C GLU A 656 -2.62 -34.10 15.24
N PHE A 657 -3.23 -34.63 14.18
CA PHE A 657 -4.22 -33.93 13.37
C PHE A 657 -5.55 -34.66 13.50
N SER A 658 -6.60 -33.93 13.84
CA SER A 658 -7.94 -34.49 13.96
C SER A 658 -8.89 -33.71 13.05
N LEU A 659 -9.56 -34.43 12.15
CA LEU A 659 -10.62 -33.92 11.29
C LEU A 659 -11.93 -34.52 11.76
N ASP A 660 -12.88 -33.68 12.12
CA ASP A 660 -14.24 -34.07 12.50
C ASP A 660 -15.22 -33.47 11.51
N GLN A 661 -16.04 -34.32 10.92
CA GLN A 661 -17.10 -33.94 9.99
C GLN A 661 -18.45 -34.42 10.51
N HIS A 662 -19.43 -33.53 10.45
CA HIS A 662 -20.81 -33.76 10.81
C HIS A 662 -21.74 -33.23 9.71
N SER A 663 -22.69 -34.05 9.28
CA SER A 663 -23.79 -33.59 8.43
C SER A 663 -25.09 -34.24 8.89
N SER A 664 -26.17 -33.46 8.90
CA SER A 664 -27.51 -33.94 9.19
C SER A 664 -28.48 -33.33 8.19
N TYR A 665 -29.26 -34.18 7.52
CA TYR A 665 -30.29 -33.74 6.57
C TYR A 665 -31.63 -34.33 7.00
N ASN A 666 -32.67 -33.49 7.05
CA ASN A 666 -34.02 -33.95 7.30
C ASN A 666 -34.71 -34.14 5.94
N MET A 667 -35.03 -35.38 5.56
CA MET A 667 -35.66 -35.67 4.26
C MET A 667 -37.13 -35.21 4.17
N ASN A 668 -37.75 -34.72 5.25
CA ASN A 668 -39.16 -34.31 5.26
C ASN A 668 -39.42 -32.86 4.76
N TRP A 669 -38.47 -32.24 4.07
CA TRP A 669 -38.60 -30.87 3.52
C TRP A 669 -38.91 -30.85 2.01
N TYR A 670 -39.42 -31.96 1.46
CA TYR A 670 -39.96 -32.05 0.11
C TYR A 670 -41.42 -32.46 0.11
#